data_AF-A0A3D3VZ46-F1
#
_entry.id   AF-A0A3D3VZ46-F1
#
_cell.length_a   1.000
_cell.length_b   1.000
_cell.length_c   1.000
_cell.angle_alpha   90.00
_cell.angle_beta   90.00
_cell.angle_gamma   90.00
#
_symmetry.space_group_name_H-M   'P 1'
#
loop_
_entity.id
_entity.type
_entity.pdbx_description
1 polymer ?
#
loop_
_entity_poly.entity_id
_entity_poly.type
_entity_poly.pdbx_seq_one_letter_code
_entity_poly.pdbx_strand_id
1 'polypeptide(L)'
;MMMITRLWHTAVLVICLVTPAISYADSTQFLQKYCFDCHSGQEPAAGLTFSDRVIDAADADGFRRWVRAFDRVQSGEMPPRDSTQPTADERTQFLEVFRAQLLAAEQQQQAAEGTPQLRRLTRFEYENTIRDLFNMPGLAVAGLLPADGAVNGFDKHVDALDVSHVNVAKYLEAADHVLNYAIATRPHPPSVQTRRISLVNRGGFVAHVVLNGDGVLLKDGQIDPQFPPAAEQSHLSEGAHEQWGSFETGSSVGLFRHEDESFSPYFIEHVTIYPGVYRVKTSLWSFQWDRGRVLPGRGTEAGRLSVVQLTGDGRGGQHPGYVLGYFDAPANGPLQHAVHVWLNSNEILGFNTASLAPAANYYKKQRAMEFTGPGIVVDWLEIEGPLHAVWPPDSHRVIFGDLPLTEFHSEQTPNVRAPSRFRPRQLGAGRNRPDPEPGLWTVSSDATLADAERLLSGLLPRLFRRPVTEAVRQGYLKIVADRLQAGDCFESAMRVACRTALCAPDFLYHVEPAAEVDAWALACRLSYFLWNSLPDEHLAALAASGTLLQPDVLHQEVERLLTDARSQRFVDDFTGQWLKLRQIAANDPDQKLYPEFSPYLQDCMLAETRDFFRTLLQRDLDTTSLVRSDFLMINEKLAAHYGIDGITGTQIRSVPLPDGCPRGGVLTQASILRITANGTTTSPVPRGAFVLDRLLGQPPEPPPANVAAIEPDVRGATTIREQLQKHRNQPVCASCHARIDPPGFALEAFDVIGGYRERYRSIGDGEPADRGRIDPLIGIGFRLGPSVDASGVTVDGHAFRDIRDFQNWLAQNQELLLRNLTNRLLTYAVGRDLRFSDREAVDAIVSRTQHAGGGIRTLIHEVVGSPLFTGAKTTMARPADIVRPVIAQADQRRMLMNPDLPAVTPIIWNPPPQPEPQTRPIQISEQHTLTVQVTGLFMRDRVDAFRALLQQVPEVRLQELDFETAQARFAYDPECDLFRGVQPAQLIERCHNRLQQLSRS
;
A
#
# COMPACT_ATOMS: atom_id res chain seq x y z
N MET A 1 77.61 57.04 0.78
CA MET A 1 78.30 56.15 1.73
C MET A 1 78.57 54.84 1.00
N MET A 2 79.81 54.69 0.51
CA MET A 2 80.55 53.51 -0.04
C MET A 2 79.88 52.65 -1.14
N MET A 3 80.36 52.64 -2.42
CA MET A 3 81.53 51.88 -2.98
C MET A 3 81.30 50.33 -2.93
N ILE A 4 81.56 49.43 -3.89
CA ILE A 4 82.36 49.39 -5.14
C ILE A 4 82.22 47.95 -5.78
N THR A 5 82.27 47.84 -7.12
CA THR A 5 82.82 46.76 -8.01
C THR A 5 82.25 45.34 -8.26
N ARG A 6 82.19 45.04 -9.59
CA ARG A 6 82.77 43.90 -10.39
C ARG A 6 81.97 42.59 -10.68
N LEU A 7 81.47 42.52 -11.94
CA LEU A 7 81.70 41.55 -13.03
C LEU A 7 82.08 40.07 -12.71
N TRP A 8 81.45 39.10 -13.40
CA TRP A 8 82.00 38.25 -14.49
C TRP A 8 80.87 37.35 -15.11
N HIS A 9 81.01 36.99 -16.39
CA HIS A 9 80.04 36.26 -17.24
C HIS A 9 79.90 34.76 -16.91
N THR A 10 78.71 34.15 -17.07
CA THR A 10 78.36 33.08 -18.05
C THR A 10 76.97 32.47 -17.77
N ALA A 11 76.34 31.99 -18.84
CA ALA A 11 74.92 31.60 -19.00
C ALA A 11 74.46 30.38 -18.19
N VAL A 12 73.14 30.29 -17.89
CA VAL A 12 72.29 29.11 -18.16
C VAL A 12 70.82 29.55 -18.32
N LEU A 13 70.24 29.07 -19.42
CA LEU A 13 68.84 29.07 -19.81
C LEU A 13 68.04 28.08 -18.93
N VAL A 14 66.99 28.52 -18.23
CA VAL A 14 65.92 27.60 -17.76
C VAL A 14 64.57 28.21 -18.11
N ILE A 15 63.99 27.65 -19.16
CA ILE A 15 62.59 27.79 -19.54
C ILE A 15 61.77 27.14 -18.42
N CYS A 16 60.98 27.94 -17.70
CA CYS A 16 59.86 27.41 -16.92
C CYS A 16 58.79 26.95 -17.91
N LEU A 17 58.76 25.64 -18.18
CA LEU A 17 57.64 24.98 -18.83
C LEU A 17 56.43 25.08 -17.90
N VAL A 18 55.55 26.04 -18.18
CA VAL A 18 54.14 25.94 -17.79
C VAL A 18 53.57 24.81 -18.65
N THR A 19 53.43 23.62 -18.08
CA THR A 19 52.63 22.56 -18.67
C THR A 19 51.19 23.07 -18.80
N PRO A 20 50.57 23.06 -19.99
CA PRO A 20 49.15 23.37 -20.11
C PRO A 20 48.37 22.29 -19.37
N ALA A 21 47.48 22.69 -18.46
CA ALA A 21 46.43 21.81 -17.98
C ALA A 21 45.66 21.32 -19.21
N ILE A 22 45.75 20.02 -19.50
CA ILE A 22 45.03 19.39 -20.59
C ILE A 22 43.54 19.53 -20.26
N SER A 23 42.82 20.36 -21.00
CA SER A 23 41.37 20.40 -20.94
C SER A 23 40.83 19.12 -21.59
N TYR A 24 40.29 18.21 -20.79
CA TYR A 24 39.55 17.04 -21.27
C TYR A 24 38.18 17.50 -21.78
N ALA A 25 38.14 18.00 -23.02
CA ALA A 25 36.90 18.44 -23.68
C ALA A 25 36.02 17.25 -24.17
N ASP A 26 36.51 16.02 -24.05
CA ASP A 26 35.86 14.81 -24.55
C ASP A 26 35.89 13.70 -23.48
N SER A 27 34.70 13.24 -23.06
CA SER A 27 34.53 12.12 -22.11
C SER A 27 35.22 10.85 -22.60
N THR A 28 35.35 10.67 -23.92
CA THR A 28 36.02 9.53 -24.55
C THR A 28 37.50 9.44 -24.15
N GLN A 29 38.20 10.57 -24.02
CA GLN A 29 39.61 10.58 -23.64
C GLN A 29 39.82 10.11 -22.19
N PHE A 30 38.92 10.48 -21.28
CA PHE A 30 38.95 10.00 -19.90
C PHE A 30 38.71 8.49 -19.85
N LEU A 31 37.71 8.00 -20.57
CA LEU A 31 37.39 6.57 -20.64
C LEU A 31 38.57 5.75 -21.23
N GLN A 32 39.20 6.25 -22.29
CA GLN A 32 40.39 5.62 -22.89
C GLN A 32 41.56 5.52 -21.92
N LYS A 33 41.82 6.57 -21.13
CA LYS A 33 42.95 6.61 -20.20
C LYS A 33 42.73 5.75 -18.96
N TYR A 34 41.50 5.69 -18.45
CA TYR A 34 41.23 5.19 -17.11
C TYR A 34 40.33 3.94 -17.05
N CYS A 35 39.61 3.62 -18.14
CA CYS A 35 38.59 2.58 -18.12
C CYS A 35 38.80 1.47 -19.15
N PHE A 36 39.43 1.78 -20.29
CA PHE A 36 39.58 0.82 -21.41
C PHE A 36 40.31 -0.47 -21.02
N ASP A 37 41.32 -0.39 -20.15
CA ASP A 37 42.11 -1.56 -19.75
C ASP A 37 41.27 -2.67 -19.08
N CYS A 38 40.20 -2.30 -18.36
CA CYS A 38 39.33 -3.27 -17.66
C CYS A 38 38.02 -3.60 -18.42
N HIS A 39 37.59 -2.72 -19.33
CA HIS A 39 36.29 -2.79 -20.00
C HIS A 39 36.40 -3.06 -21.51
N SER A 40 37.57 -3.48 -21.99
CA SER A 40 37.80 -3.96 -23.35
C SER A 40 38.17 -5.46 -23.36
N GLY A 41 37.96 -6.16 -24.48
CA GLY A 41 38.29 -7.58 -24.64
C GLY A 41 37.10 -8.54 -24.62
N GLN A 42 37.37 -9.85 -24.55
CA GLN A 42 36.34 -10.91 -24.64
C GLN A 42 35.53 -11.13 -23.35
N GLU A 43 36.07 -10.71 -22.19
CA GLU A 43 35.39 -10.77 -20.89
C GLU A 43 35.50 -9.42 -20.16
N PRO A 44 34.75 -8.40 -20.60
CA PRO A 44 34.77 -7.07 -20.00
C PRO A 44 34.25 -7.11 -18.55
N ALA A 45 34.91 -6.39 -17.65
CA ALA A 45 34.47 -6.28 -16.27
C ALA A 45 33.03 -5.75 -16.18
N ALA A 46 32.19 -6.41 -15.38
CA ALA A 46 30.78 -6.09 -15.18
C ALA A 46 29.92 -6.04 -16.47
N GLY A 47 30.38 -6.64 -17.58
CA GLY A 47 29.64 -6.65 -18.85
C GLY A 47 29.51 -5.27 -19.52
N LEU A 48 30.30 -4.28 -19.09
CA LEU A 48 30.34 -2.95 -19.68
C LEU A 48 31.41 -2.91 -20.78
N THR A 49 30.98 -2.70 -22.03
CA THR A 49 31.87 -2.51 -23.19
C THR A 49 31.74 -1.10 -23.75
N PHE A 50 32.85 -0.54 -24.20
CA PHE A 50 32.86 0.74 -24.92
C PHE A 50 32.58 0.50 -26.41
N SER A 51 31.55 1.15 -26.95
CA SER A 51 31.32 1.28 -28.39
C SER A 51 31.64 2.72 -28.84
N ASP A 52 31.70 2.96 -30.16
CA ASP A 52 32.05 4.26 -30.74
C ASP A 52 31.05 5.41 -30.38
N ARG A 53 29.90 5.06 -29.79
CA ARG A 53 28.95 6.03 -29.19
C ARG A 53 28.84 5.77 -27.69
N VAL A 54 29.41 6.67 -26.90
CA VAL A 54 29.48 6.54 -25.44
C VAL A 54 28.07 6.55 -24.81
N ILE A 55 27.09 7.29 -25.34
CA ILE A 55 25.69 7.23 -24.86
C ILE A 55 24.76 7.20 -26.06
N ASP A 56 23.96 6.15 -26.21
CA ASP A 56 22.88 6.07 -27.19
C ASP A 56 21.53 6.29 -26.48
N ALA A 57 20.83 7.37 -26.84
CA ALA A 57 19.52 7.68 -26.29
C ALA A 57 18.47 6.61 -26.67
N ALA A 58 18.65 5.85 -27.75
CA ALA A 58 17.70 4.80 -28.12
C ALA A 58 17.83 3.51 -27.27
N ASP A 59 18.96 3.32 -26.57
CA ASP A 59 19.21 2.15 -25.73
C ASP A 59 18.95 2.49 -24.25
N ALA A 60 17.75 2.20 -23.75
CA ALA A 60 17.36 2.46 -22.36
C ALA A 60 18.21 1.66 -21.34
N ASP A 61 18.61 0.44 -21.67
CA ASP A 61 19.49 -0.38 -20.83
C ASP A 61 20.93 0.16 -20.85
N GLY A 62 21.41 0.58 -22.01
CA GLY A 62 22.65 1.34 -22.17
C GLY A 62 22.68 2.60 -21.32
N PHE A 63 21.64 3.43 -21.40
CA PHE A 63 21.52 4.65 -20.61
C PHE A 63 21.60 4.36 -19.10
N ARG A 64 20.83 3.39 -18.59
CA ARG A 64 20.89 2.97 -17.17
C ARG A 64 22.28 2.50 -16.75
N ARG A 65 22.98 1.74 -17.61
CA ARG A 65 24.36 1.30 -17.37
C ARG A 65 25.31 2.50 -17.25
N TRP A 66 25.16 3.51 -18.11
CA TRP A 66 26.00 4.71 -18.09
C TRP A 66 25.73 5.64 -16.92
N VAL A 67 24.47 5.78 -16.49
CA VAL A 67 24.16 6.48 -15.23
C VAL A 67 24.86 5.79 -14.05
N ARG A 68 24.86 4.45 -14.00
CA ARG A 68 25.58 3.70 -12.97
C ARG A 68 27.09 3.91 -13.04
N ALA A 69 27.67 3.95 -14.24
CA ALA A 69 29.08 4.24 -14.43
C ALA A 69 29.43 5.66 -13.94
N PHE A 70 28.60 6.66 -14.24
CA PHE A 70 28.73 8.02 -13.69
C PHE A 70 28.76 8.00 -12.15
N ASP A 71 27.85 7.25 -11.51
CA ASP A 71 27.76 7.16 -10.04
C ASP A 71 29.01 6.50 -9.42
N ARG A 72 29.54 5.45 -10.06
CA ARG A 72 30.77 4.78 -9.59
C ARG A 72 32.02 5.64 -9.75
N VAL A 73 32.10 6.46 -10.80
CA VAL A 73 33.19 7.45 -10.95
C VAL A 73 33.04 8.58 -9.94
N GLN A 74 31.83 9.07 -9.72
CA GLN A 74 31.53 10.12 -8.73
C GLN A 74 31.90 9.70 -7.31
N SER A 75 31.55 8.46 -6.92
CA SER A 75 31.89 7.89 -5.62
C SER A 75 33.36 7.46 -5.49
N GLY A 76 34.13 7.50 -6.58
CA GLY A 76 35.53 7.07 -6.59
C GLY A 76 35.73 5.56 -6.49
N GLU A 77 34.68 4.76 -6.70
CA GLU A 77 34.78 3.31 -6.85
C GLU A 77 35.45 2.92 -8.16
N MET A 78 35.31 3.75 -9.19
CA MET A 78 35.91 3.59 -10.50
C MET A 78 36.82 4.77 -10.86
N PRO A 79 38.05 4.52 -11.34
CA PRO A 79 38.69 3.20 -11.53
C PRO A 79 39.01 2.48 -10.21
N PRO A 80 39.15 1.14 -10.21
CA PRO A 80 39.56 0.36 -9.02
C PRO A 80 40.87 0.87 -8.39
N ARG A 81 41.02 0.73 -7.07
CA ARG A 81 42.15 1.30 -6.30
C ARG A 81 43.54 0.83 -6.77
N ASP A 82 43.62 -0.33 -7.38
CA ASP A 82 44.82 -0.96 -7.95
C ASP A 82 45.11 -0.53 -9.40
N SER A 83 44.23 0.29 -10.00
CA SER A 83 44.36 0.83 -11.35
C SER A 83 44.84 2.28 -11.36
N THR A 84 45.22 2.79 -12.53
CA THR A 84 45.60 4.20 -12.69
C THR A 84 44.45 5.13 -12.31
N GLN A 85 44.70 6.03 -11.35
CA GLN A 85 43.67 6.90 -10.78
C GLN A 85 43.66 8.28 -11.43
N PRO A 86 42.47 8.86 -11.70
CA PRO A 86 42.34 10.24 -12.13
C PRO A 86 42.61 11.20 -10.97
N THR A 87 43.20 12.35 -11.27
CA THR A 87 43.27 13.48 -10.34
C THR A 87 41.86 13.99 -10.01
N ALA A 88 41.72 14.73 -8.89
CA ALA A 88 40.44 15.31 -8.49
C ALA A 88 39.86 16.25 -9.56
N ASP A 89 40.72 17.02 -10.22
CA ASP A 89 40.34 17.95 -11.30
C ASP A 89 39.90 17.20 -12.56
N GLU A 90 40.67 16.20 -13.02
CA GLU A 90 40.28 15.37 -14.18
C GLU A 90 38.94 14.66 -13.96
N ARG A 91 38.71 14.17 -12.73
CA ARG A 91 37.45 13.52 -12.36
C ARG A 91 36.28 14.50 -12.36
N THR A 92 36.47 15.68 -11.77
CA THR A 92 35.44 16.73 -11.74
C THR A 92 35.09 17.18 -13.15
N GLN A 93 36.09 17.45 -13.99
CA GLN A 93 35.89 17.83 -15.39
C GLN A 93 35.16 16.73 -16.18
N PHE A 94 35.55 15.46 -16.02
CA PHE A 94 34.85 14.34 -16.65
C PHE A 94 33.39 14.27 -16.22
N LEU A 95 33.10 14.36 -14.92
CA LEU A 95 31.73 14.29 -14.40
C LEU A 95 30.88 15.46 -14.92
N GLU A 96 31.41 16.67 -15.03
CA GLU A 96 30.68 17.81 -15.60
C GLU A 96 30.29 17.57 -17.06
N VAL A 97 31.25 17.15 -17.89
CA VAL A 97 30.99 16.87 -19.32
C VAL A 97 30.06 15.67 -19.49
N PHE A 98 30.29 14.59 -18.75
CA PHE A 98 29.53 13.35 -18.86
C PHE A 98 28.08 13.53 -18.35
N ARG A 99 27.88 14.34 -17.30
CA ARG A 99 26.55 14.76 -16.85
C ARG A 99 25.79 15.46 -17.96
N ALA A 100 26.41 16.43 -18.64
CA ALA A 100 25.76 17.16 -19.73
C ALA A 100 25.33 16.23 -20.88
N GLN A 101 26.15 15.22 -21.19
CA GLN A 101 25.82 14.20 -22.21
C GLN A 101 24.65 13.31 -21.78
N LEU A 102 24.61 12.87 -20.51
CA LEU A 102 23.49 12.09 -19.97
C LEU A 102 22.19 12.90 -19.96
N LEU A 103 22.23 14.17 -19.57
CA LEU A 103 21.07 15.06 -19.61
C LEU A 103 20.53 15.25 -21.04
N ALA A 104 21.42 15.44 -22.01
CA ALA A 104 21.02 15.57 -23.41
C ALA A 104 20.40 14.27 -23.96
N ALA A 105 20.95 13.11 -23.61
CA ALA A 105 20.42 11.81 -24.01
C ALA A 105 19.04 11.53 -23.39
N GLU A 106 18.87 11.83 -22.09
CA GLU A 106 17.59 11.69 -21.40
C GLU A 106 16.52 12.62 -22.00
N GLN A 107 16.88 13.88 -22.30
CA GLN A 107 15.97 14.81 -22.97
C GLN A 107 15.52 14.29 -24.36
N GLN A 108 16.43 13.65 -25.09
CA GLN A 108 16.11 13.03 -26.38
C GLN A 108 15.18 11.81 -26.21
N GLN A 109 15.38 10.98 -25.18
CA GLN A 109 14.46 9.88 -24.83
C GLN A 109 13.06 10.39 -24.54
N GLN A 110 12.95 11.43 -23.72
CA GLN A 110 11.66 12.04 -23.37
C GLN A 110 10.94 12.61 -24.60
N ALA A 111 11.68 13.25 -25.51
CA ALA A 111 11.12 13.76 -26.75
C ALA A 111 10.63 12.64 -27.69
N ALA A 112 11.28 11.46 -27.65
CA ALA A 112 10.94 10.30 -28.48
C ALA A 112 9.78 9.46 -27.90
N GLU A 113 9.66 9.36 -26.57
CA GLU A 113 8.57 8.64 -25.88
C GLU A 113 7.19 9.29 -26.07
N GLY A 114 7.13 10.56 -26.48
CA GLY A 114 5.90 11.26 -26.82
C GLY A 114 5.14 11.80 -25.60
N THR A 115 3.80 11.81 -25.67
CA THR A 115 2.91 12.42 -24.66
C THR A 115 3.19 11.89 -23.26
N PRO A 116 3.21 12.74 -22.21
CA PRO A 116 3.40 12.29 -20.83
C PRO A 116 2.42 11.17 -20.49
N GLN A 117 2.93 10.08 -19.90
CA GLN A 117 2.13 8.94 -19.51
C GLN A 117 1.08 9.37 -18.46
N LEU A 118 -0.18 9.04 -18.70
CA LEU A 118 -1.28 9.37 -17.79
C LEU A 118 -1.34 8.35 -16.64
N ARG A 119 -1.22 8.84 -15.41
CA ARG A 119 -1.34 8.01 -14.20
C ARG A 119 -2.82 7.79 -13.88
N ARG A 120 -3.27 6.53 -13.87
CA ARG A 120 -4.60 6.16 -13.37
C ARG A 120 -4.66 6.34 -11.84
N LEU A 121 -5.85 6.56 -11.28
CA LEU A 121 -6.09 6.35 -9.86
C LEU A 121 -5.85 4.88 -9.50
N THR A 122 -5.16 4.61 -8.39
CA THR A 122 -5.16 3.27 -7.80
C THR A 122 -6.57 2.89 -7.36
N ARG A 123 -6.85 1.60 -7.13
CA ARG A 123 -8.16 1.15 -6.64
C ARG A 123 -8.54 1.78 -5.30
N PHE A 124 -7.55 2.08 -4.45
CA PHE A 124 -7.75 2.74 -3.17
C PHE A 124 -7.97 4.25 -3.33
N GLU A 125 -7.25 4.90 -4.25
CA GLU A 125 -7.51 6.30 -4.61
C GLU A 125 -8.90 6.46 -5.23
N TYR A 126 -9.34 5.54 -6.10
CA TYR A 126 -10.70 5.50 -6.65
C TYR A 126 -11.76 5.39 -5.54
N GLU A 127 -11.58 4.43 -4.63
CA GLU A 127 -12.47 4.24 -3.49
C GLU A 127 -12.54 5.50 -2.60
N ASN A 128 -11.40 6.05 -2.17
CA ASN A 128 -11.37 7.25 -1.34
C ASN A 128 -11.97 8.47 -2.04
N THR A 129 -11.72 8.61 -3.35
CA THR A 129 -12.32 9.67 -4.18
C THR A 129 -13.84 9.59 -4.15
N ILE A 130 -14.40 8.39 -4.31
CA ILE A 130 -15.85 8.18 -4.22
C ILE A 130 -16.39 8.46 -2.82
N ARG A 131 -15.70 7.98 -1.78
CA ARG A 131 -16.10 8.18 -0.38
C ARG A 131 -16.21 9.66 -0.05
N ASP A 132 -15.22 10.46 -0.45
CA ASP A 132 -15.21 11.90 -0.17
C ASP A 132 -16.17 12.66 -1.10
N LEU A 133 -16.30 12.27 -2.37
CA LEU A 133 -17.20 12.92 -3.33
C LEU A 133 -18.68 12.77 -2.93
N PHE A 134 -19.08 11.58 -2.49
CA PHE A 134 -20.47 11.27 -2.14
C PHE A 134 -20.74 11.29 -0.62
N ASN A 135 -19.77 11.64 0.21
CA ASN A 135 -19.89 11.58 1.68
C ASN A 135 -20.30 10.19 2.19
N MET A 136 -19.62 9.15 1.71
CA MET A 136 -19.87 7.74 2.06
C MET A 136 -18.60 7.09 2.64
N PRO A 137 -18.11 7.50 3.82
CA PRO A 137 -16.75 7.27 4.30
C PRO A 137 -16.29 5.81 4.45
N GLY A 138 -17.21 4.84 4.52
CA GLY A 138 -16.87 3.41 4.63
C GLY A 138 -17.38 2.56 3.47
N LEU A 139 -17.81 3.18 2.36
CA LEU A 139 -18.22 2.41 1.17
C LEU A 139 -17.03 1.59 0.67
N ALA A 140 -17.23 0.28 0.52
CA ALA A 140 -16.19 -0.65 0.07
C ALA A 140 -16.33 -0.91 -1.43
N VAL A 141 -15.35 -0.43 -2.22
CA VAL A 141 -15.34 -0.49 -3.69
C VAL A 141 -14.01 -1.02 -4.23
N ALA A 142 -12.90 -0.85 -3.51
CA ALA A 142 -11.57 -1.28 -3.94
C ALA A 142 -11.50 -2.79 -4.23
N GLY A 143 -12.25 -3.60 -3.49
CA GLY A 143 -12.34 -5.06 -3.70
C GLY A 143 -13.10 -5.48 -4.96
N LEU A 144 -13.88 -4.57 -5.57
CA LEU A 144 -14.56 -4.82 -6.86
C LEU A 144 -13.61 -4.64 -8.05
N LEU A 145 -12.48 -3.98 -7.83
CA LEU A 145 -11.48 -3.68 -8.85
C LEU A 145 -10.31 -4.68 -8.77
N PRO A 146 -9.67 -5.02 -9.91
CA PRO A 146 -8.43 -5.78 -9.90
C PRO A 146 -7.36 -5.14 -9.02
N ALA A 147 -6.47 -5.95 -8.45
CA ALA A 147 -5.32 -5.42 -7.71
C ALA A 147 -4.38 -4.65 -8.67
N ASP A 148 -3.86 -3.52 -8.20
CA ASP A 148 -2.88 -2.74 -8.95
C ASP A 148 -1.49 -3.40 -8.91
N GLY A 149 -0.68 -3.17 -9.96
CA GLY A 149 0.73 -3.54 -9.95
C GLY A 149 1.55 -2.65 -9.02
N ALA A 150 2.84 -2.94 -8.87
CA ALA A 150 3.77 -2.05 -8.18
C ALA A 150 5.13 -2.02 -8.89
N VAL A 151 5.71 -0.84 -9.01
CA VAL A 151 7.06 -0.61 -9.55
C VAL A 151 7.88 0.09 -8.46
N ASN A 152 9.10 -0.37 -8.23
CA ASN A 152 10.01 0.13 -7.18
C ASN A 152 9.38 0.20 -5.78
N GLY A 153 8.41 -0.69 -5.52
CA GLY A 153 7.71 -0.80 -4.25
C GLY A 153 6.46 0.08 -4.12
N PHE A 154 6.08 0.82 -5.16
CA PHE A 154 4.91 1.70 -5.13
C PHE A 154 3.86 1.33 -6.19
N ASP A 155 2.58 1.34 -5.80
CA ASP A 155 1.43 1.11 -6.68
C ASP A 155 0.92 2.38 -7.36
N LYS A 156 1.37 3.55 -6.91
CA LYS A 156 1.11 4.84 -7.55
C LYS A 156 1.97 5.11 -8.77
N HIS A 157 2.85 4.18 -9.15
CA HIS A 157 3.73 4.38 -10.29
C HIS A 157 2.95 4.28 -11.61
N VAL A 158 3.18 5.19 -12.55
CA VAL A 158 2.46 5.22 -13.84
C VAL A 158 2.60 3.91 -14.63
N ASP A 159 3.81 3.37 -14.74
CA ASP A 159 4.07 2.06 -15.40
C ASP A 159 3.45 0.85 -14.68
N ALA A 160 2.92 1.02 -13.47
CA ALA A 160 2.27 -0.06 -12.70
C ALA A 160 0.75 -0.14 -12.94
N LEU A 161 0.18 0.85 -13.65
CA LEU A 161 -1.26 1.15 -13.62
C LEU A 161 -1.96 1.02 -14.97
N ASP A 162 -1.49 0.10 -15.82
CA ASP A 162 -2.12 -0.25 -17.08
C ASP A 162 -3.60 -0.62 -16.93
N VAL A 163 -4.37 -0.36 -17.99
CA VAL A 163 -5.80 -0.67 -18.05
C VAL A 163 -6.07 -1.81 -19.01
N SER A 164 -6.57 -2.91 -18.46
CA SER A 164 -7.09 -4.03 -19.25
C SER A 164 -8.58 -3.87 -19.54
N HIS A 165 -9.11 -4.66 -20.48
CA HIS A 165 -10.54 -4.76 -20.73
C HIS A 165 -11.34 -5.21 -19.50
N VAL A 166 -10.74 -6.02 -18.61
CA VAL A 166 -11.34 -6.44 -17.34
C VAL A 166 -11.54 -5.24 -16.42
N ASN A 167 -10.57 -4.32 -16.35
CA ASN A 167 -10.67 -3.12 -15.52
C ASN A 167 -11.88 -2.27 -15.95
N VAL A 168 -12.11 -2.07 -17.24
CA VAL A 168 -13.24 -1.28 -17.75
C VAL A 168 -14.58 -1.87 -17.32
N ALA A 169 -14.75 -3.20 -17.44
CA ALA A 169 -15.96 -3.88 -16.97
C ALA A 169 -16.15 -3.72 -15.45
N LYS A 170 -15.07 -3.85 -14.67
CA LYS A 170 -15.11 -3.69 -13.21
C LYS A 170 -15.38 -2.26 -12.75
N TYR A 171 -14.94 -1.24 -13.50
CA TYR A 171 -15.32 0.14 -13.21
C TYR A 171 -16.81 0.40 -13.41
N LEU A 172 -17.44 -0.22 -14.42
CA LEU A 172 -18.89 -0.11 -14.63
C LEU A 172 -19.67 -0.77 -13.48
N GLU A 173 -19.24 -1.96 -13.05
CA GLU A 173 -19.82 -2.65 -11.89
C GLU A 173 -19.67 -1.82 -10.60
N ALA A 174 -18.47 -1.26 -10.38
CA ALA A 174 -18.16 -0.39 -9.24
C ALA A 174 -19.01 0.89 -9.26
N ALA A 175 -19.12 1.58 -10.40
CA ALA A 175 -19.94 2.77 -10.54
C ALA A 175 -21.43 2.47 -10.29
N ASP A 176 -21.94 1.33 -10.77
CA ASP A 176 -23.30 0.91 -10.46
C ASP A 176 -23.51 0.63 -8.98
N HIS A 177 -22.53 -0.02 -8.32
CA HIS A 177 -22.55 -0.26 -6.89
C HIS A 177 -22.61 1.04 -6.08
N VAL A 178 -21.79 2.03 -6.43
CA VAL A 178 -21.80 3.37 -5.82
C VAL A 178 -23.16 4.02 -5.98
N LEU A 179 -23.70 4.07 -7.21
CA LEU A 179 -24.95 4.74 -7.50
C LEU A 179 -26.18 4.03 -6.89
N ASN A 180 -26.10 2.73 -6.62
CA ASN A 180 -27.16 2.00 -5.90
C ASN A 180 -27.33 2.48 -4.46
N TYR A 181 -26.26 2.98 -3.84
CA TYR A 181 -26.30 3.45 -2.45
C TYR A 181 -26.24 4.98 -2.33
N ALA A 182 -25.75 5.68 -3.35
CA ALA A 182 -25.76 7.14 -3.38
C ALA A 182 -27.16 7.72 -3.59
N ILE A 183 -28.02 7.04 -4.34
CA ILE A 183 -29.34 7.56 -4.74
C ILE A 183 -30.40 7.14 -3.71
N ALA A 184 -30.97 8.11 -2.99
CA ALA A 184 -32.16 7.87 -2.17
C ALA A 184 -33.35 7.37 -3.00
N THR A 185 -33.94 6.26 -2.56
CA THR A 185 -35.09 5.60 -3.23
C THR A 185 -36.42 5.86 -2.52
N ARG A 186 -36.43 6.75 -1.52
CA ARG A 186 -37.55 7.00 -0.60
C ARG A 186 -37.62 8.47 -0.17
N PRO A 187 -38.81 9.01 0.12
CA PRO A 187 -38.99 10.42 0.46
C PRO A 187 -38.58 10.76 1.90
N HIS A 188 -38.53 9.74 2.78
CA HIS A 188 -38.13 9.88 4.18
C HIS A 188 -36.92 9.00 4.45
N PRO A 189 -36.05 9.37 5.42
CA PRO A 189 -34.92 8.53 5.80
C PRO A 189 -35.41 7.17 6.32
N PRO A 190 -34.61 6.10 6.19
CA PRO A 190 -34.90 4.83 6.82
C PRO A 190 -35.14 4.99 8.32
N SER A 191 -35.98 4.13 8.89
CA SER A 191 -36.28 4.21 10.33
C SER A 191 -35.01 3.94 11.14
N VAL A 192 -34.71 4.83 12.10
CA VAL A 192 -33.62 4.59 13.06
C VAL A 192 -34.07 3.48 14.00
N GLN A 193 -33.35 2.36 13.98
CA GLN A 193 -33.61 1.24 14.89
C GLN A 193 -32.54 1.19 15.96
N THR A 194 -32.93 1.30 17.23
CA THR A 194 -32.06 0.99 18.38
C THR A 194 -32.33 -0.44 18.81
N ARG A 195 -31.28 -1.25 18.83
CA ARG A 195 -31.34 -2.64 19.29
C ARG A 195 -30.20 -2.91 20.24
N ARG A 196 -30.54 -3.41 21.41
CA ARG A 196 -29.58 -4.10 22.28
C ARG A 196 -29.59 -5.57 21.88
N ILE A 197 -28.41 -6.16 21.67
CA ILE A 197 -28.18 -7.51 21.14
C ILE A 197 -27.23 -8.28 22.07
N SER A 198 -27.66 -9.46 22.52
CA SER A 198 -26.86 -10.32 23.38
C SER A 198 -25.98 -11.16 22.49
N LEU A 199 -24.75 -11.40 22.94
CA LEU A 199 -23.83 -12.26 22.20
C LEU A 199 -24.35 -13.72 22.14
N VAL A 200 -25.14 -14.14 23.14
CA VAL A 200 -25.86 -15.41 23.15
C VAL A 200 -27.28 -15.18 22.63
N ASN A 201 -27.65 -15.94 21.60
CA ASN A 201 -28.95 -15.85 20.95
C ASN A 201 -29.40 -17.23 20.45
N ARG A 202 -30.72 -17.41 20.27
CA ARG A 202 -31.31 -18.68 19.86
C ARG A 202 -30.82 -19.09 18.48
N GLY A 203 -30.24 -20.28 18.37
CA GLY A 203 -29.67 -20.81 17.13
C GLY A 203 -28.32 -20.20 16.72
N GLY A 204 -27.75 -19.31 17.54
CA GLY A 204 -26.43 -18.71 17.31
C GLY A 204 -25.26 -19.61 17.71
N PHE A 205 -24.09 -19.33 17.14
CA PHE A 205 -22.86 -20.06 17.42
C PHE A 205 -22.45 -20.00 18.91
N VAL A 206 -22.59 -18.84 19.55
CA VAL A 206 -22.20 -18.63 20.96
C VAL A 206 -23.12 -19.39 21.92
N ALA A 207 -24.39 -19.49 21.57
CA ALA A 207 -25.34 -20.33 22.28
C ALA A 207 -24.84 -21.78 22.36
N HIS A 208 -24.42 -22.34 21.23
CA HIS A 208 -23.82 -23.68 21.21
C HIS A 208 -22.55 -23.77 22.07
N VAL A 209 -21.71 -22.73 22.09
CA VAL A 209 -20.49 -22.69 22.93
C VAL A 209 -20.82 -22.72 24.42
N VAL A 210 -21.80 -21.93 24.87
CA VAL A 210 -22.24 -21.90 26.28
C VAL A 210 -22.87 -23.24 26.69
N LEU A 211 -23.74 -23.83 25.86
CA LEU A 211 -24.39 -25.12 26.17
C LEU A 211 -23.41 -26.28 26.34
N ASN A 212 -22.30 -26.21 25.61
CA ASN A 212 -21.25 -27.21 25.71
C ASN A 212 -20.35 -27.01 26.93
N GLY A 213 -20.44 -25.88 27.65
CA GLY A 213 -19.59 -25.56 28.80
C GLY A 213 -18.28 -24.85 28.42
N ASP A 214 -18.23 -24.20 27.25
CA ASP A 214 -17.10 -23.41 26.76
C ASP A 214 -17.30 -21.88 26.90
N GLY A 215 -18.34 -21.51 27.63
CA GLY A 215 -18.68 -20.15 28.04
C GLY A 215 -19.68 -20.23 29.20
N VAL A 216 -19.97 -19.08 29.82
CA VAL A 216 -20.87 -18.99 30.97
C VAL A 216 -21.85 -17.84 30.81
N LEU A 217 -23.04 -18.00 31.39
CA LEU A 217 -23.96 -16.89 31.59
C LEU A 217 -23.81 -16.35 33.01
N LEU A 218 -23.72 -15.04 33.12
CA LEU A 218 -23.52 -14.34 34.37
C LEU A 218 -24.70 -13.40 34.64
N LYS A 219 -25.23 -13.42 35.86
CA LYS A 219 -26.24 -12.48 36.35
C LYS A 219 -25.67 -11.74 37.56
N ASP A 220 -25.65 -10.41 37.49
CA ASP A 220 -25.05 -9.55 38.51
C ASP A 220 -23.60 -9.94 38.86
N GLY A 221 -22.83 -10.36 37.85
CA GLY A 221 -21.43 -10.78 37.99
C GLY A 221 -21.21 -12.16 38.62
N GLN A 222 -22.27 -12.92 38.88
CA GLN A 222 -22.22 -14.29 39.39
C GLN A 222 -22.81 -15.26 38.36
N ILE A 223 -22.57 -16.56 38.52
CA ILE A 223 -23.17 -17.58 37.63
C ILE A 223 -24.69 -17.45 37.64
N ASP A 224 -25.30 -17.42 36.46
CA ASP A 224 -26.75 -17.43 36.34
C ASP A 224 -27.32 -18.76 36.86
N PRO A 225 -28.11 -18.77 37.94
CA PRO A 225 -28.66 -20.00 38.52
C PRO A 225 -29.62 -20.74 37.57
N GLN A 226 -30.17 -20.06 36.56
CA GLN A 226 -31.02 -20.69 35.55
C GLN A 226 -30.21 -21.42 34.47
N PHE A 227 -28.95 -21.02 34.28
CA PHE A 227 -28.06 -21.58 33.26
C PHE A 227 -26.71 -21.95 33.87
N PRO A 228 -26.67 -22.91 34.81
CA PRO A 228 -25.42 -23.38 35.36
C PRO A 228 -24.53 -23.95 34.23
N PRO A 229 -23.20 -23.77 34.31
CA PRO A 229 -22.27 -24.34 33.35
C PRO A 229 -22.44 -25.86 33.26
N ALA A 230 -22.47 -26.39 32.04
CA ALA A 230 -22.55 -27.82 31.82
C ALA A 230 -21.33 -28.54 32.42
N ALA A 231 -21.59 -29.60 33.20
CA ALA A 231 -20.57 -30.53 33.70
C ALA A 231 -20.74 -31.87 32.98
N GLU A 232 -19.64 -32.38 32.38
CA GLU A 232 -19.62 -33.53 31.45
C GLU A 232 -20.34 -33.25 30.11
N GLN A 233 -20.16 -34.10 29.09
CA GLN A 233 -20.73 -33.94 27.72
C GLN A 233 -22.28 -34.07 27.67
N SER A 234 -22.96 -33.55 28.67
CA SER A 234 -24.40 -33.56 28.83
C SER A 234 -24.94 -32.27 28.24
N HIS A 235 -25.63 -32.35 27.12
CA HIS A 235 -26.45 -31.24 26.64
C HIS A 235 -27.41 -30.82 27.78
N LEU A 236 -27.44 -29.53 28.13
CA LEU A 236 -28.57 -28.99 28.89
C LEU A 236 -29.85 -29.39 28.13
N SER A 237 -30.85 -29.93 28.83
CA SER A 237 -32.04 -30.55 28.22
C SER A 237 -32.69 -29.69 27.13
N GLU A 238 -33.35 -30.29 26.13
CA GLU A 238 -34.09 -29.59 25.05
C GLU A 238 -34.98 -28.42 25.56
N GLY A 239 -35.56 -28.52 26.75
CA GLY A 239 -36.34 -27.42 27.35
C GLY A 239 -35.54 -26.16 27.71
N ALA A 240 -34.22 -26.27 27.93
CA ALA A 240 -33.33 -25.12 28.14
C ALA A 240 -33.05 -24.37 26.81
N HIS A 241 -33.07 -25.07 25.67
CA HIS A 241 -32.96 -24.44 24.34
C HIS A 241 -34.18 -23.58 23.99
N GLU A 242 -35.36 -23.91 24.53
CA GLU A 242 -36.60 -23.17 24.29
C GLU A 242 -36.71 -21.90 25.14
N GLN A 243 -36.00 -21.82 26.26
CA GLN A 243 -35.99 -20.69 27.20
C GLN A 243 -35.02 -19.57 26.82
N TRP A 244 -34.32 -19.69 25.68
CA TRP A 244 -33.30 -18.73 25.25
C TRP A 244 -33.90 -17.61 24.40
N GLY A 245 -34.17 -16.49 25.05
CA GLY A 245 -34.54 -15.23 24.41
C GLY A 245 -33.39 -14.22 24.42
N SER A 246 -33.35 -13.34 23.42
CA SER A 246 -32.40 -12.23 23.32
C SER A 246 -32.64 -11.28 24.50
N PHE A 247 -31.77 -11.29 25.51
CA PHE A 247 -31.91 -10.56 26.79
C PHE A 247 -33.03 -10.95 27.75
N GLU A 248 -33.88 -11.92 27.41
CA GLU A 248 -35.04 -12.22 28.26
C GLU A 248 -34.63 -12.70 29.68
N THR A 249 -33.39 -13.15 29.85
CA THR A 249 -32.81 -13.64 31.11
C THR A 249 -32.10 -12.55 31.93
N GLY A 250 -31.69 -11.45 31.29
CA GLY A 250 -30.89 -10.37 31.87
C GLY A 250 -29.40 -10.71 32.09
N SER A 251 -28.90 -11.79 31.49
CA SER A 251 -27.56 -12.33 31.73
C SER A 251 -26.52 -11.80 30.75
N SER A 252 -25.30 -11.56 31.24
CA SER A 252 -24.09 -11.27 30.46
C SER A 252 -23.42 -12.56 30.01
N VAL A 253 -22.61 -12.48 28.96
CA VAL A 253 -21.92 -13.64 28.36
C VAL A 253 -20.44 -13.61 28.70
N GLY A 254 -19.98 -14.55 29.51
CA GLY A 254 -18.56 -14.77 29.81
C GLY A 254 -17.94 -15.79 28.84
N LEU A 255 -16.85 -15.40 28.18
CA LEU A 255 -16.13 -16.22 27.21
C LEU A 255 -14.69 -16.48 27.66
N PHE A 256 -14.22 -17.69 27.38
CA PHE A 256 -12.87 -18.16 27.74
C PHE A 256 -11.97 -18.43 26.54
N ARG A 257 -12.53 -18.48 25.33
CA ARG A 257 -11.87 -19.02 24.13
C ARG A 257 -11.25 -17.93 23.28
N HIS A 258 -10.01 -18.15 22.89
CA HIS A 258 -9.29 -17.31 21.94
C HIS A 258 -9.82 -17.49 20.51
N GLU A 259 -9.57 -16.50 19.65
CA GLU A 259 -10.01 -16.52 18.25
C GLU A 259 -9.38 -17.64 17.41
N ASP A 260 -8.13 -18.01 17.70
CA ASP A 260 -7.42 -19.09 16.98
C ASP A 260 -8.00 -20.48 17.22
N GLU A 261 -8.89 -20.63 18.21
CA GLU A 261 -9.57 -21.89 18.49
C GLU A 261 -10.77 -22.12 17.54
N SER A 262 -10.75 -21.57 16.32
CA SER A 262 -11.89 -21.55 15.39
C SER A 262 -13.15 -20.97 16.04
N PHE A 263 -12.98 -19.88 16.80
CA PHE A 263 -14.03 -19.25 17.58
C PHE A 263 -14.25 -17.80 17.14
N SER A 264 -15.29 -17.60 16.33
CA SER A 264 -15.68 -16.28 15.79
C SER A 264 -17.12 -15.95 16.21
N PRO A 265 -17.35 -15.40 17.41
CA PRO A 265 -18.68 -15.04 17.84
C PRO A 265 -19.17 -13.75 17.13
N TYR A 266 -20.45 -13.68 16.79
CA TYR A 266 -21.05 -12.55 16.09
C TYR A 266 -22.49 -12.30 16.52
N PHE A 267 -22.93 -11.05 16.39
CA PHE A 267 -24.26 -10.57 16.77
C PHE A 267 -25.27 -10.81 15.65
N ILE A 268 -25.58 -12.09 15.38
CA ILE A 268 -26.38 -12.54 14.22
C ILE A 268 -27.77 -11.90 14.10
N GLU A 269 -28.33 -11.39 15.19
CA GLU A 269 -29.68 -10.81 15.20
C GLU A 269 -29.76 -9.44 14.50
N HIS A 270 -28.61 -8.81 14.24
CA HIS A 270 -28.52 -7.62 13.40
C HIS A 270 -27.73 -7.92 12.14
N VAL A 271 -28.35 -7.58 11.01
CA VAL A 271 -27.72 -7.56 9.70
C VAL A 271 -27.94 -6.17 9.13
N THR A 272 -26.89 -5.49 8.71
CA THR A 272 -27.01 -4.12 8.18
C THR A 272 -27.86 -4.13 6.91
N ILE A 273 -29.01 -3.45 6.91
CA ILE A 273 -29.91 -3.40 5.74
C ILE A 273 -29.54 -2.23 4.85
N TYR A 274 -29.45 -1.05 5.45
CA TYR A 274 -29.13 0.20 4.79
C TYR A 274 -27.70 0.57 5.10
N PRO A 275 -26.83 0.77 4.10
CA PRO A 275 -25.50 1.25 4.37
C PRO A 275 -25.55 2.69 4.91
N GLY A 276 -24.67 3.01 5.84
CA GLY A 276 -24.64 4.32 6.47
C GLY A 276 -23.88 4.30 7.79
N VAL A 277 -23.98 5.40 8.53
CA VAL A 277 -23.36 5.54 9.84
C VAL A 277 -24.25 4.91 10.91
N TYR A 278 -23.66 4.10 11.77
CA TYR A 278 -24.29 3.48 12.93
C TYR A 278 -23.51 3.85 14.19
N ARG A 279 -24.24 4.08 15.28
CA ARG A 279 -23.65 4.18 16.61
C ARG A 279 -23.68 2.78 17.23
N VAL A 280 -22.50 2.26 17.54
CA VAL A 280 -22.32 0.95 18.19
C VAL A 280 -21.75 1.18 19.58
N LYS A 281 -22.39 0.61 20.59
CA LYS A 281 -21.91 0.60 21.96
C LYS A 281 -21.77 -0.83 22.46
N THR A 282 -20.82 -1.07 23.35
CA THR A 282 -20.66 -2.38 24.00
C THR A 282 -20.20 -2.20 25.44
N SER A 283 -20.52 -3.15 26.32
CA SER A 283 -20.09 -3.15 27.72
C SER A 283 -19.24 -4.40 27.98
N LEU A 284 -17.98 -4.18 28.36
CA LEU A 284 -16.96 -5.22 28.50
C LEU A 284 -16.29 -5.17 29.87
N TRP A 285 -15.95 -6.33 30.42
CA TRP A 285 -15.10 -6.47 31.60
C TRP A 285 -14.40 -7.82 31.64
N SER A 286 -13.33 -7.94 32.40
CA SER A 286 -12.58 -9.19 32.56
C SER A 286 -12.82 -9.82 33.92
N PHE A 287 -12.70 -11.14 33.99
CA PHE A 287 -12.80 -11.91 35.21
C PHE A 287 -11.80 -13.06 35.20
N GLN A 288 -11.54 -13.62 36.38
CA GLN A 288 -10.81 -14.86 36.52
C GLN A 288 -11.81 -15.97 36.85
N TRP A 289 -11.74 -17.06 36.09
CA TRP A 289 -12.53 -18.25 36.34
C TRP A 289 -11.70 -19.28 37.09
N ASP A 290 -12.28 -19.90 38.11
CA ASP A 290 -11.70 -21.05 38.82
C ASP A 290 -12.78 -22.11 39.09
N ARG A 291 -12.91 -23.07 38.17
CA ARG A 291 -13.70 -24.30 38.35
C ARG A 291 -15.10 -24.08 38.92
N GLY A 292 -15.86 -23.19 38.30
CA GLY A 292 -17.22 -22.83 38.75
C GLY A 292 -17.28 -21.63 39.70
N ARG A 293 -16.19 -20.88 39.85
CA ARG A 293 -16.15 -19.63 40.64
C ARG A 293 -15.70 -18.46 39.77
N VAL A 294 -16.42 -17.35 39.91
CA VAL A 294 -16.06 -16.05 39.31
C VAL A 294 -15.24 -15.29 40.34
N LEU A 295 -14.00 -14.95 39.97
CA LEU A 295 -13.04 -14.19 40.77
C LEU A 295 -12.69 -12.88 40.03
N PRO A 296 -12.14 -11.88 40.73
CA PRO A 296 -11.65 -10.66 40.08
C PRO A 296 -10.64 -10.97 38.98
N GLY A 297 -10.73 -10.25 37.85
CA GLY A 297 -9.79 -10.40 36.74
C GLY A 297 -8.35 -10.07 37.15
N ARG A 298 -7.39 -10.67 36.45
CA ARG A 298 -5.95 -10.47 36.69
C ARG A 298 -5.39 -9.15 36.14
N GLY A 299 -6.20 -8.39 35.40
CA GLY A 299 -5.79 -7.17 34.70
C GLY A 299 -6.81 -6.76 33.64
N THR A 300 -6.45 -5.75 32.84
CA THR A 300 -7.26 -5.37 31.67
C THR A 300 -7.02 -6.36 30.55
N GLU A 301 -8.09 -6.95 30.03
CA GLU A 301 -8.06 -7.78 28.83
C GLU A 301 -8.59 -6.97 27.63
N ALA A 302 -8.50 -7.48 26.41
CA ALA A 302 -8.89 -6.79 25.18
C ALA A 302 -9.96 -7.59 24.42
N GLY A 303 -11.10 -6.94 24.14
CA GLY A 303 -12.10 -7.41 23.20
C GLY A 303 -11.92 -6.76 21.83
N ARG A 304 -12.02 -7.53 20.75
CA ARG A 304 -12.04 -7.01 19.37
C ARG A 304 -13.46 -6.92 18.87
N LEU A 305 -13.87 -5.75 18.36
CA LEU A 305 -15.04 -5.67 17.49
C LEU A 305 -14.59 -5.64 16.04
N SER A 306 -15.31 -6.37 15.20
CA SER A 306 -15.03 -6.48 13.77
C SER A 306 -16.33 -6.47 12.98
N VAL A 307 -16.21 -6.30 11.67
CA VAL A 307 -17.28 -6.61 10.73
C VAL A 307 -17.01 -8.00 10.15
N VAL A 308 -18.06 -8.82 10.06
CA VAL A 308 -18.03 -10.17 9.50
C VAL A 308 -18.99 -10.22 8.32
N GLN A 309 -18.55 -10.82 7.22
CA GLN A 309 -19.40 -11.06 6.05
C GLN A 309 -19.76 -12.55 5.99
N LEU A 310 -21.06 -12.87 5.91
CA LEU A 310 -21.55 -14.25 5.83
C LEU A 310 -21.55 -14.82 4.41
N THR A 311 -21.51 -13.96 3.38
CA THR A 311 -21.48 -14.36 1.97
C THR A 311 -20.07 -14.11 1.44
N GLY A 312 -19.27 -15.19 1.36
CA GLY A 312 -17.85 -15.12 1.00
C GLY A 312 -17.58 -14.79 -0.47
N ASP A 313 -16.39 -14.24 -0.68
CA ASP A 313 -15.59 -14.07 -1.90
C ASP A 313 -15.19 -15.39 -2.60
N GLY A 314 -16.00 -16.45 -2.45
CA GLY A 314 -15.69 -17.78 -2.94
C GLY A 314 -14.76 -18.61 -2.05
N ARG A 315 -14.28 -18.09 -0.91
CA ARG A 315 -13.41 -18.86 0.02
C ARG A 315 -14.14 -19.66 1.10
N GLY A 316 -15.43 -19.38 1.34
CA GLY A 316 -16.22 -20.06 2.37
C GLY A 316 -15.76 -19.75 3.81
N GLY A 317 -16.67 -19.25 4.65
CA GLY A 317 -16.48 -19.20 6.11
C GLY A 317 -16.10 -17.83 6.73
N GLN A 318 -16.86 -17.45 7.74
CA GLN A 318 -16.50 -16.91 9.07
C GLN A 318 -15.18 -16.12 9.29
N HIS A 319 -14.73 -15.30 8.34
CA HIS A 319 -13.61 -14.37 8.56
C HIS A 319 -14.10 -12.93 8.78
N PRO A 320 -13.52 -12.18 9.74
CA PRO A 320 -13.79 -10.75 9.85
C PRO A 320 -13.30 -10.05 8.58
N GLY A 321 -14.19 -9.28 7.94
CA GLY A 321 -13.85 -8.46 6.77
C GLY A 321 -12.91 -7.31 7.13
N TYR A 322 -13.15 -6.64 8.27
CA TYR A 322 -12.23 -5.64 8.83
C TYR A 322 -12.46 -5.44 10.33
N VAL A 323 -11.45 -4.91 11.01
CA VAL A 323 -11.47 -4.64 12.47
C VAL A 323 -12.00 -3.23 12.71
N LEU A 324 -12.99 -3.09 13.60
CA LEU A 324 -13.52 -1.80 14.05
C LEU A 324 -12.66 -1.19 15.16
N GLY A 325 -12.07 -2.05 16.00
CA GLY A 325 -11.15 -1.65 17.04
C GLY A 325 -10.94 -2.72 18.11
N TYR A 326 -9.99 -2.42 19.00
CA TYR A 326 -9.71 -3.18 20.21
C TYR A 326 -10.11 -2.36 21.42
N PHE A 327 -10.89 -2.95 22.32
CA PHE A 327 -11.56 -2.27 23.43
C PHE A 327 -11.16 -2.91 24.76
N ASP A 328 -10.89 -2.07 25.75
CA ASP A 328 -10.48 -2.49 27.09
C ASP A 328 -11.62 -3.21 27.83
N ALA A 329 -11.31 -4.35 28.43
CA ALA A 329 -12.17 -5.10 29.34
C ALA A 329 -11.49 -5.14 30.71
N PRO A 330 -11.76 -4.17 31.60
CA PRO A 330 -11.02 -4.05 32.86
C PRO A 330 -11.55 -5.02 33.92
N ALA A 331 -10.70 -5.34 34.90
CA ALA A 331 -11.02 -6.27 35.99
C ALA A 331 -11.91 -5.67 37.09
N ASN A 332 -12.06 -4.34 37.13
CA ASN A 332 -12.77 -3.60 38.18
C ASN A 332 -14.25 -3.33 37.85
N GLY A 333 -14.81 -4.03 36.85
CA GLY A 333 -16.21 -3.95 36.47
C GLY A 333 -16.44 -3.51 35.02
N PRO A 334 -17.70 -3.40 34.60
CA PRO A 334 -18.07 -3.12 33.21
C PRO A 334 -17.60 -1.74 32.76
N LEU A 335 -16.92 -1.70 31.61
CA LEU A 335 -16.57 -0.49 30.88
C LEU A 335 -17.36 -0.42 29.57
N GLN A 336 -18.03 0.71 29.36
CA GLN A 336 -18.78 0.96 28.13
C GLN A 336 -17.90 1.63 27.09
N HIS A 337 -17.95 1.11 25.87
CA HIS A 337 -17.32 1.66 24.68
C HIS A 337 -18.38 2.12 23.70
N ALA A 338 -18.09 3.18 22.95
CA ALA A 338 -18.97 3.70 21.92
C ALA A 338 -18.16 4.13 20.69
N VAL A 339 -18.59 3.70 19.51
CA VAL A 339 -17.99 4.06 18.22
C VAL A 339 -19.06 4.40 17.20
N HIS A 340 -18.76 5.38 16.34
CA HIS A 340 -19.54 5.63 15.13
C HIS A 340 -18.83 4.95 13.98
N VAL A 341 -19.52 4.05 13.30
CA VAL A 341 -18.95 3.21 12.24
C VAL A 341 -19.85 3.27 11.03
N TRP A 342 -19.23 3.29 9.85
CA TRP A 342 -19.97 3.02 8.63
C TRP A 342 -20.13 1.51 8.48
N LEU A 343 -21.36 1.05 8.24
CA LEU A 343 -21.63 -0.36 7.92
C LEU A 343 -22.19 -0.45 6.50
N ASN A 344 -21.72 -1.41 5.72
CA ASN A 344 -22.25 -1.72 4.39
C ASN A 344 -23.41 -2.71 4.46
N SER A 345 -24.20 -2.77 3.40
CA SER A 345 -25.32 -3.73 3.30
C SER A 345 -24.84 -5.17 3.52
N ASN A 346 -25.57 -5.94 4.34
CA ASN A 346 -25.30 -7.31 4.77
C ASN A 346 -24.07 -7.52 5.67
N GLU A 347 -23.48 -6.46 6.20
CA GLU A 347 -22.45 -6.57 7.24
C GLU A 347 -23.06 -6.89 8.61
N ILE A 348 -22.37 -7.74 9.38
CA ILE A 348 -22.72 -8.14 10.75
C ILE A 348 -21.55 -7.80 11.68
N LEU A 349 -21.84 -7.49 12.93
CA LEU A 349 -20.82 -7.23 13.93
C LEU A 349 -20.30 -8.53 14.54
N GLY A 350 -18.99 -8.70 14.52
CA GLY A 350 -18.24 -9.75 15.21
C GLY A 350 -17.66 -9.27 16.53
N PHE A 351 -17.39 -10.22 17.43
CA PHE A 351 -16.65 -10.02 18.66
C PHE A 351 -15.55 -11.09 18.77
N ASN A 352 -14.43 -10.81 19.40
CA ASN A 352 -13.45 -11.84 19.80
C ASN A 352 -12.76 -11.42 21.10
N THR A 353 -12.35 -12.39 21.91
CA THR A 353 -11.55 -12.13 23.12
C THR A 353 -10.06 -12.11 22.77
N ALA A 354 -9.63 -11.00 22.18
CA ALA A 354 -8.35 -10.86 21.46
C ALA A 354 -7.09 -11.01 22.33
N SER A 355 -7.14 -10.69 23.61
CA SER A 355 -5.97 -10.82 24.51
C SER A 355 -5.84 -12.18 25.18
N LEU A 356 -6.92 -12.99 25.21
CA LEU A 356 -6.89 -14.29 25.90
C LEU A 356 -5.94 -15.25 25.19
N ALA A 357 -5.31 -16.15 25.94
CA ALA A 357 -4.52 -17.22 25.35
C ALA A 357 -5.43 -18.38 24.89
N PRO A 358 -5.05 -19.12 23.82
CA PRO A 358 -5.77 -20.34 23.43
C PRO A 358 -5.67 -21.38 24.55
N ALA A 359 -6.81 -21.71 25.16
CA ALA A 359 -6.87 -22.57 26.33
C ALA A 359 -7.29 -24.02 26.02
N ALA A 360 -7.81 -24.25 24.80
CA ALA A 360 -8.32 -25.53 24.32
C ALA A 360 -9.35 -26.16 25.28
N ASN A 361 -10.17 -25.31 25.91
CA ASN A 361 -11.11 -25.72 26.97
C ASN A 361 -12.07 -26.82 26.52
N TYR A 362 -12.42 -26.82 25.23
CA TYR A 362 -13.33 -27.77 24.61
C TYR A 362 -12.81 -29.22 24.60
N TYR A 363 -11.52 -29.47 24.87
CA TYR A 363 -10.96 -30.82 25.07
C TYR A 363 -11.03 -31.33 26.52
N LYS A 364 -11.34 -30.47 27.50
CA LYS A 364 -11.41 -30.87 28.92
C LYS A 364 -12.68 -31.68 29.19
N LYS A 365 -12.61 -32.67 30.09
CA LYS A 365 -13.73 -33.59 30.35
C LYS A 365 -14.93 -32.84 30.94
N GLN A 366 -14.69 -31.92 31.86
CA GLN A 366 -15.75 -31.11 32.49
C GLN A 366 -15.73 -29.63 32.02
N ARG A 367 -15.04 -29.34 30.91
CA ARG A 367 -14.96 -28.01 30.26
C ARG A 367 -14.75 -26.88 31.27
N ALA A 368 -15.64 -25.88 31.32
CA ALA A 368 -15.59 -24.77 32.27
C ALA A 368 -15.44 -25.24 33.73
N MET A 369 -16.05 -26.35 34.15
CA MET A 369 -15.93 -26.82 35.54
C MET A 369 -14.53 -27.36 35.89
N GLU A 370 -13.69 -27.65 34.90
CA GLU A 370 -12.28 -28.04 35.07
C GLU A 370 -11.32 -26.89 34.68
N PHE A 371 -11.83 -25.83 34.08
CA PHE A 371 -11.04 -24.69 33.63
C PHE A 371 -10.68 -23.75 34.78
N THR A 372 -9.45 -23.24 34.74
CA THR A 372 -9.02 -22.10 35.52
C THR A 372 -8.26 -21.17 34.57
N GLY A 373 -8.70 -19.93 34.43
CA GLY A 373 -8.12 -18.99 33.49
C GLY A 373 -8.92 -17.68 33.38
N PRO A 374 -8.38 -16.69 32.67
CA PRO A 374 -9.08 -15.43 32.41
C PRO A 374 -10.28 -15.64 31.49
N GLY A 375 -11.26 -14.73 31.60
CA GLY A 375 -12.36 -14.62 30.67
C GLY A 375 -12.74 -13.16 30.44
N ILE A 376 -13.40 -12.91 29.32
CA ILE A 376 -13.98 -11.59 29.00
C ILE A 376 -15.49 -11.73 28.96
N VAL A 377 -16.16 -10.78 29.60
CA VAL A 377 -17.60 -10.67 29.63
C VAL A 377 -18.06 -9.61 28.64
N VAL A 378 -19.11 -9.95 27.90
CA VAL A 378 -19.90 -9.01 27.09
C VAL A 378 -21.28 -8.93 27.72
N ASP A 379 -21.62 -7.77 28.30
CA ASP A 379 -22.97 -7.61 28.86
C ASP A 379 -24.00 -7.45 27.74
N TRP A 380 -23.65 -6.66 26.72
CA TRP A 380 -24.49 -6.38 25.58
C TRP A 380 -23.71 -5.65 24.49
N LEU A 381 -24.22 -5.71 23.26
CA LEU A 381 -23.93 -4.75 22.20
C LEU A 381 -25.21 -3.96 21.88
N GLU A 382 -25.13 -2.64 21.79
CA GLU A 382 -26.23 -1.78 21.37
C GLU A 382 -25.86 -1.15 20.03
N ILE A 383 -26.71 -1.31 19.03
CA ILE A 383 -26.57 -0.70 17.72
C ILE A 383 -27.75 0.21 17.44
N GLU A 384 -27.46 1.38 16.92
CA GLU A 384 -28.44 2.40 16.55
C GLU A 384 -28.11 2.96 15.17
N GLY A 385 -29.08 2.85 14.26
CA GLY A 385 -28.96 3.43 12.93
C GLY A 385 -29.94 2.81 11.92
N PRO A 386 -29.80 3.14 10.63
CA PRO A 386 -28.79 4.07 10.10
C PRO A 386 -29.05 5.51 10.57
N LEU A 387 -27.99 6.26 10.84
CA LEU A 387 -28.03 7.66 11.27
C LEU A 387 -27.80 8.57 10.07
N HIS A 388 -28.77 9.45 9.81
CA HIS A 388 -28.68 10.46 8.76
C HIS A 388 -28.84 11.85 9.37
N ALA A 389 -27.86 12.73 9.16
CA ALA A 389 -27.95 14.12 9.58
C ALA A 389 -28.96 14.92 8.73
N VAL A 390 -29.07 14.56 7.45
CA VAL A 390 -29.95 15.19 6.46
C VAL A 390 -30.55 14.14 5.54
N TRP A 391 -31.76 14.39 5.04
CA TRP A 391 -32.43 13.56 4.03
C TRP A 391 -33.05 14.41 2.92
N PRO A 392 -32.91 14.05 1.62
CA PRO A 392 -32.03 12.99 1.09
C PRO A 392 -30.56 13.16 1.51
N PRO A 393 -29.77 12.08 1.55
CA PRO A 393 -28.37 12.15 2.00
C PRO A 393 -27.53 12.98 1.02
N ASP A 394 -26.38 13.46 1.48
CA ASP A 394 -25.48 14.29 0.64
C ASP A 394 -25.08 13.56 -0.65
N SER A 395 -24.91 12.24 -0.60
CA SER A 395 -24.66 11.40 -1.78
C SER A 395 -25.72 11.57 -2.89
N HIS A 396 -26.99 11.73 -2.52
CA HIS A 396 -28.09 11.99 -3.45
C HIS A 396 -28.07 13.44 -3.93
N ARG A 397 -27.86 14.38 -3.01
CA ARG A 397 -27.86 15.83 -3.30
C ARG A 397 -26.72 16.23 -4.23
N VAL A 398 -25.59 15.53 -4.16
CA VAL A 398 -24.47 15.69 -5.12
C VAL A 398 -24.92 15.42 -6.57
N ILE A 399 -25.88 14.52 -6.77
CA ILE A 399 -26.37 14.14 -8.11
C ILE A 399 -27.59 14.98 -8.52
N PHE A 400 -28.54 15.19 -7.60
CA PHE A 400 -29.88 15.72 -7.90
C PHE A 400 -30.19 17.08 -7.26
N GLY A 401 -29.29 17.62 -6.45
CA GLY A 401 -29.52 18.85 -5.69
C GLY A 401 -30.72 18.71 -4.75
N ASP A 402 -31.57 19.73 -4.75
CA ASP A 402 -32.81 19.78 -3.96
C ASP A 402 -34.07 19.42 -4.78
N LEU A 403 -33.92 18.73 -5.91
CA LEU A 403 -35.08 18.26 -6.67
C LEU A 403 -35.93 17.29 -5.84
N PRO A 404 -37.27 17.34 -5.96
CA PRO A 404 -38.15 16.54 -5.14
C PRO A 404 -38.14 15.06 -5.54
N LEU A 405 -38.21 14.19 -4.53
CA LEU A 405 -38.56 12.78 -4.69
C LEU A 405 -40.09 12.64 -4.66
N THR A 406 -40.70 12.23 -5.77
CA THR A 406 -42.14 12.03 -5.90
C THR A 406 -42.48 10.58 -6.19
N GLU A 407 -43.71 10.16 -5.88
CA GLU A 407 -44.17 8.82 -6.24
C GLU A 407 -44.34 8.70 -7.76
N PHE A 408 -43.84 7.61 -8.31
CA PHE A 408 -43.89 7.25 -9.73
C PHE A 408 -45.13 6.41 -9.99
N HIS A 409 -46.08 6.99 -10.71
CA HIS A 409 -47.28 6.31 -11.18
C HIS A 409 -47.17 5.99 -12.67
N SER A 410 -47.02 4.71 -13.01
CA SER A 410 -46.92 4.25 -14.41
C SER A 410 -48.17 4.59 -15.23
N GLU A 411 -49.34 4.63 -14.59
CA GLU A 411 -50.61 5.01 -15.22
C GLU A 411 -50.63 6.48 -15.67
N GLN A 412 -49.93 7.35 -14.95
CA GLN A 412 -49.84 8.78 -15.25
C GLN A 412 -48.76 9.09 -16.29
N THR A 413 -47.84 8.15 -16.53
CA THR A 413 -46.67 8.30 -17.43
C THR A 413 -46.44 7.06 -18.30
N PRO A 414 -47.39 6.67 -19.16
CA PRO A 414 -47.39 5.35 -19.84
C PRO A 414 -46.20 5.09 -20.79
N ASN A 415 -45.50 6.14 -21.24
CA ASN A 415 -44.33 6.03 -22.12
C ASN A 415 -42.99 6.22 -21.40
N VAL A 416 -43.01 6.35 -20.07
CA VAL A 416 -41.82 6.54 -19.24
C VAL A 416 -41.52 5.26 -18.49
N ARG A 417 -40.30 4.75 -18.64
CA ARG A 417 -39.79 3.60 -17.92
C ARG A 417 -39.52 3.98 -16.47
N ALA A 418 -40.13 3.19 -15.59
CA ALA A 418 -39.90 3.22 -14.16
C ALA A 418 -38.40 3.10 -13.84
N PRO A 419 -37.92 3.80 -12.79
CA PRO A 419 -36.53 3.70 -12.40
C PRO A 419 -36.21 2.29 -11.84
N SER A 420 -35.00 1.80 -12.13
CA SER A 420 -34.53 0.53 -11.59
C SER A 420 -34.21 0.67 -10.10
N ARG A 421 -34.62 -0.32 -9.29
CA ARG A 421 -34.42 -0.31 -7.84
C ARG A 421 -33.64 -1.54 -7.41
N PHE A 422 -32.49 -1.30 -6.79
CA PHE A 422 -31.85 -2.30 -5.95
C PHE A 422 -32.63 -2.37 -4.63
N ARG A 423 -33.34 -3.47 -4.39
CA ARG A 423 -34.03 -3.69 -3.12
C ARG A 423 -33.06 -4.31 -2.12
N PRO A 424 -32.69 -3.61 -1.03
CA PRO A 424 -31.86 -4.21 0.00
C PRO A 424 -32.59 -5.41 0.57
N ARG A 425 -31.98 -6.59 0.45
CA ARG A 425 -32.45 -7.81 1.08
C ARG A 425 -31.61 -8.05 2.31
N GLN A 426 -32.26 -8.37 3.41
CA GLN A 426 -31.56 -8.96 4.52
C GLN A 426 -31.19 -10.39 4.15
N LEU A 427 -29.89 -10.68 4.15
CA LEU A 427 -29.38 -12.04 4.05
C LEU A 427 -29.12 -12.59 5.46
N GLY A 428 -29.33 -13.90 5.65
CA GLY A 428 -29.07 -14.56 6.94
C GLY A 428 -30.21 -14.48 7.96
N ALA A 429 -29.88 -14.69 9.25
CA ALA A 429 -30.84 -14.92 10.32
C ALA A 429 -31.20 -13.66 11.15
N GLY A 430 -30.92 -12.46 10.62
CA GLY A 430 -31.21 -11.22 11.33
C GLY A 430 -32.71 -11.03 11.64
N ARG A 431 -32.99 -10.33 12.74
CA ARG A 431 -34.36 -10.04 13.21
C ARG A 431 -34.86 -8.66 12.79
N ASN A 432 -34.00 -7.79 12.28
CA ASN A 432 -34.43 -6.54 11.65
C ASN A 432 -35.05 -6.82 10.28
N ARG A 433 -35.97 -5.98 9.83
CA ARG A 433 -36.59 -6.08 8.50
C ARG A 433 -36.46 -4.73 7.81
N PRO A 434 -36.36 -4.69 6.47
CA PRO A 434 -36.41 -3.43 5.75
C PRO A 434 -37.73 -2.74 6.03
N ASP A 435 -37.72 -1.41 6.16
CA ASP A 435 -38.96 -0.66 6.33
C ASP A 435 -39.84 -0.88 5.09
N PRO A 436 -41.17 -0.99 5.26
CA PRO A 436 -42.08 -1.12 4.14
C PRO A 436 -41.90 0.06 3.16
N GLU A 437 -41.92 -0.25 1.86
CA GLU A 437 -41.85 0.74 0.78
C GLU A 437 -43.24 0.88 0.14
N PRO A 438 -44.11 1.79 0.61
CA PRO A 438 -45.36 2.09 -0.07
C PRO A 438 -45.02 2.91 -1.32
N GLY A 439 -45.00 2.24 -2.48
CA GLY A 439 -44.83 2.90 -3.78
C GLY A 439 -43.40 2.90 -4.32
N LEU A 440 -43.29 3.32 -5.58
CA LEU A 440 -42.03 3.50 -6.28
C LEU A 440 -41.73 4.99 -6.35
N TRP A 441 -40.65 5.45 -5.75
CA TRP A 441 -40.30 6.87 -5.73
C TRP A 441 -39.25 7.18 -6.78
N THR A 442 -39.27 8.36 -7.39
CA THR A 442 -38.27 8.83 -8.36
C THR A 442 -37.97 10.30 -8.15
N VAL A 443 -36.78 10.76 -8.55
CA VAL A 443 -36.53 12.20 -8.70
C VAL A 443 -37.37 12.73 -9.85
N SER A 444 -38.13 13.80 -9.59
CA SER A 444 -38.96 14.48 -10.59
C SER A 444 -38.40 15.87 -10.92
N SER A 445 -38.54 16.26 -12.18
CA SER A 445 -38.19 17.59 -12.69
C SER A 445 -39.19 17.99 -13.77
N ASP A 446 -39.76 19.18 -13.65
CA ASP A 446 -40.65 19.77 -14.64
C ASP A 446 -39.88 20.36 -15.85
N ALA A 447 -38.58 20.65 -15.66
CA ALA A 447 -37.69 21.25 -16.65
C ALA A 447 -36.46 20.35 -16.88
N THR A 448 -36.71 19.08 -17.21
CA THR A 448 -35.70 18.00 -17.22
C THR A 448 -34.33 18.38 -17.80
N LEU A 449 -34.27 18.92 -19.02
CA LEU A 449 -32.98 19.27 -19.64
C LEU A 449 -32.30 20.47 -18.97
N ALA A 450 -33.06 21.49 -18.54
CA ALA A 450 -32.50 22.65 -17.86
C ALA A 450 -31.96 22.29 -16.46
N ASP A 451 -32.67 21.42 -15.74
CA ASP A 451 -32.21 20.88 -14.46
C ASP A 451 -31.00 19.96 -14.63
N ALA A 452 -30.99 19.09 -15.64
CA ALA A 452 -29.82 18.27 -15.96
C ALA A 452 -28.59 19.14 -16.25
N GLU A 453 -28.73 20.18 -17.06
CA GLU A 453 -27.63 21.11 -17.37
C GLU A 453 -27.10 21.79 -16.11
N ARG A 454 -27.99 22.30 -15.25
CA ARG A 454 -27.63 22.91 -13.96
C ARG A 454 -26.89 21.94 -13.04
N LEU A 455 -27.40 20.71 -12.90
CA LEU A 455 -26.81 19.69 -12.03
C LEU A 455 -25.46 19.21 -12.55
N LEU A 456 -25.36 18.90 -13.85
CA LEU A 456 -24.10 18.50 -14.49
C LEU A 456 -23.05 19.62 -14.44
N SER A 457 -23.47 20.89 -14.50
CA SER A 457 -22.55 22.04 -14.36
C SER A 457 -21.89 22.11 -12.98
N GLY A 458 -22.58 21.67 -11.92
CA GLY A 458 -22.00 21.58 -10.58
C GLY A 458 -21.22 20.28 -10.34
N LEU A 459 -21.71 19.16 -10.88
CA LEU A 459 -21.18 17.82 -10.60
C LEU A 459 -19.91 17.50 -11.40
N LEU A 460 -19.88 17.78 -12.71
CA LEU A 460 -18.77 17.39 -13.58
C LEU A 460 -17.42 18.01 -13.16
N PRO A 461 -17.36 19.29 -12.74
CA PRO A 461 -16.09 19.86 -12.26
C PRO A 461 -15.54 19.19 -11.01
N ARG A 462 -16.42 18.70 -10.12
CA ARG A 462 -16.00 17.95 -8.92
C ARG A 462 -15.50 16.56 -9.28
N LEU A 463 -16.21 15.85 -10.17
CA LEU A 463 -15.80 14.54 -10.67
C LEU A 463 -14.44 14.60 -11.38
N PHE A 464 -14.26 15.56 -12.27
CA PHE A 464 -13.03 15.67 -13.07
C PHE A 464 -11.95 16.53 -12.39
N ARG A 465 -12.23 17.04 -11.19
CA ARG A 465 -11.33 17.81 -10.33
C ARG A 465 -10.76 19.07 -10.99
N ARG A 466 -11.53 19.67 -11.91
CA ARG A 466 -11.16 20.84 -12.72
C ARG A 466 -12.36 21.45 -13.45
N PRO A 467 -12.26 22.69 -13.95
CA PRO A 467 -13.28 23.27 -14.80
C PRO A 467 -13.54 22.44 -16.05
N VAL A 468 -14.80 22.30 -16.43
CA VAL A 468 -15.24 21.49 -17.57
C VAL A 468 -15.74 22.41 -18.68
N THR A 469 -15.23 22.19 -19.90
CA THR A 469 -15.61 22.98 -21.07
C THR A 469 -17.09 22.78 -21.42
N GLU A 470 -17.68 23.77 -22.12
CA GLU A 470 -19.06 23.65 -22.63
C GLU A 470 -19.24 22.39 -23.48
N ALA A 471 -18.29 22.08 -24.37
CA ALA A 471 -18.39 20.91 -25.23
C ALA A 471 -18.48 19.59 -24.44
N VAL A 472 -17.68 19.43 -23.39
CA VAL A 472 -17.74 18.23 -22.53
C VAL A 472 -19.07 18.17 -21.79
N ARG A 473 -19.53 19.29 -21.21
CA ARG A 473 -20.82 19.37 -20.52
C ARG A 473 -21.99 19.03 -21.45
N GLN A 474 -22.02 19.60 -22.66
CA GLN A 474 -23.04 19.29 -23.67
C GLN A 474 -23.01 17.82 -24.10
N GLY A 475 -21.83 17.19 -24.12
CA GLY A 475 -21.71 15.74 -24.32
C GLY A 475 -22.47 14.92 -23.28
N TYR A 476 -22.32 15.26 -21.99
CA TYR A 476 -23.06 14.59 -20.91
C TYR A 476 -24.55 14.95 -20.90
N LEU A 477 -24.91 16.20 -21.20
CA LEU A 477 -26.30 16.62 -21.34
C LEU A 477 -27.00 15.86 -22.47
N LYS A 478 -26.29 15.62 -23.58
CA LYS A 478 -26.78 14.79 -24.69
C LYS A 478 -27.06 13.36 -24.25
N ILE A 479 -26.25 12.76 -23.38
CA ILE A 479 -26.54 11.43 -22.81
C ILE A 479 -27.90 11.45 -22.10
N VAL A 480 -28.15 12.47 -21.27
CA VAL A 480 -29.43 12.61 -20.56
C VAL A 480 -30.59 12.76 -21.57
N ALA A 481 -30.44 13.65 -22.56
CA ALA A 481 -31.45 13.87 -23.59
C ALA A 481 -31.78 12.60 -24.38
N ASP A 482 -30.77 11.83 -24.80
CA ASP A 482 -30.94 10.59 -25.55
C ASP A 482 -31.66 9.52 -24.70
N ARG A 483 -31.36 9.44 -23.39
CA ARG A 483 -32.05 8.51 -22.48
C ARG A 483 -33.51 8.91 -22.23
N LEU A 484 -33.78 10.19 -22.04
CA LEU A 484 -35.15 10.73 -21.94
C LEU A 484 -35.95 10.42 -23.21
N GLN A 485 -35.36 10.62 -24.40
CA GLN A 485 -35.99 10.29 -25.69
C GLN A 485 -36.23 8.78 -25.84
N ALA A 486 -35.34 7.94 -25.30
CA ALA A 486 -35.50 6.50 -25.22
C ALA A 486 -36.51 6.04 -24.14
N GLY A 487 -37.24 6.97 -23.53
CA GLY A 487 -38.31 6.72 -22.58
C GLY A 487 -37.84 6.45 -21.16
N ASP A 488 -36.61 6.79 -20.75
CA ASP A 488 -36.23 6.71 -19.34
C ASP A 488 -36.84 7.86 -18.53
N CYS A 489 -37.15 7.61 -17.25
CA CYS A 489 -37.38 8.69 -16.30
C CYS A 489 -36.10 9.52 -16.06
N PHE A 490 -36.29 10.76 -15.59
CA PHE A 490 -35.21 11.71 -15.35
C PHE A 490 -34.08 11.16 -14.47
N GLU A 491 -34.42 10.52 -13.35
CA GLU A 491 -33.44 9.89 -12.45
C GLU A 491 -32.57 8.86 -13.18
N SER A 492 -33.18 8.00 -14.00
CA SER A 492 -32.44 6.97 -14.74
C SER A 492 -31.53 7.58 -15.81
N ALA A 493 -31.99 8.62 -16.50
CA ALA A 493 -31.19 9.34 -17.49
C ALA A 493 -29.97 10.01 -16.84
N MET A 494 -30.15 10.68 -15.70
CA MET A 494 -29.06 11.27 -14.91
C MET A 494 -28.11 10.21 -14.34
N ARG A 495 -28.64 9.07 -13.86
CA ARG A 495 -27.83 7.94 -13.38
C ARG A 495 -26.88 7.44 -14.48
N VAL A 496 -27.35 7.31 -15.72
CA VAL A 496 -26.51 6.91 -16.85
C VAL A 496 -25.39 7.92 -17.09
N ALA A 497 -25.68 9.22 -17.10
CA ALA A 497 -24.66 10.25 -17.27
C ALA A 497 -23.61 10.22 -16.13
N CYS A 498 -24.03 10.05 -14.88
CA CYS A 498 -23.12 9.94 -13.73
C CYS A 498 -22.26 8.67 -13.80
N ARG A 499 -22.86 7.53 -14.15
CA ARG A 499 -22.14 6.27 -14.37
C ARG A 499 -21.08 6.42 -15.45
N THR A 500 -21.42 7.05 -16.57
CA THR A 500 -20.47 7.33 -17.64
C THR A 500 -19.32 8.21 -17.16
N ALA A 501 -19.61 9.25 -16.36
CA ALA A 501 -18.58 10.14 -15.84
C ALA A 501 -17.63 9.43 -14.85
N LEU A 502 -18.14 8.55 -13.97
CA LEU A 502 -17.34 7.75 -13.03
C LEU A 502 -16.43 6.71 -13.70
N CYS A 503 -16.64 6.43 -14.98
CA CYS A 503 -15.81 5.53 -15.79
C CYS A 503 -15.02 6.29 -16.87
N ALA A 504 -15.14 7.61 -16.94
CA ALA A 504 -14.47 8.41 -17.96
C ALA A 504 -12.97 8.56 -17.67
N PRO A 505 -12.11 8.71 -18.70
CA PRO A 505 -10.69 8.99 -18.50
C PRO A 505 -10.43 10.19 -17.60
N ASP A 506 -11.23 11.27 -17.73
CA ASP A 506 -11.15 12.46 -16.87
C ASP A 506 -11.34 12.18 -15.37
N PHE A 507 -12.10 11.12 -15.03
CA PHE A 507 -12.27 10.68 -13.65
C PHE A 507 -11.21 9.67 -13.23
N LEU A 508 -10.90 8.70 -14.10
CA LEU A 508 -10.02 7.58 -13.79
C LEU A 508 -8.54 7.95 -13.78
N TYR A 509 -8.14 9.06 -14.40
CA TYR A 509 -6.74 9.46 -14.52
C TYR A 509 -6.48 10.84 -13.91
N HIS A 510 -5.23 11.02 -13.48
CA HIS A 510 -4.66 12.33 -13.28
C HIS A 510 -4.39 12.96 -14.65
N VAL A 511 -5.13 14.02 -14.96
CA VAL A 511 -4.97 14.73 -16.21
C VAL A 511 -4.28 16.06 -15.95
N GLU A 512 -3.01 16.14 -16.34
CA GLU A 512 -2.17 17.33 -16.17
C GLU A 512 -1.91 17.98 -17.54
N PRO A 513 -1.80 19.32 -17.62
CA PRO A 513 -1.44 19.99 -18.86
C PRO A 513 -0.03 19.59 -19.30
N ALA A 514 0.18 19.44 -20.61
CA ALA A 514 1.47 18.96 -21.17
C ALA A 514 2.64 19.95 -21.03
N ALA A 515 2.38 21.23 -20.74
CA ALA A 515 3.41 22.28 -20.70
C ALA A 515 3.87 22.62 -19.27
N GLU A 516 2.93 22.91 -18.37
CA GLU A 516 3.19 23.28 -16.96
C GLU A 516 2.03 22.82 -16.08
N VAL A 517 2.34 22.47 -14.82
CA VAL A 517 1.35 22.09 -13.82
C VAL A 517 0.59 23.35 -13.40
N ASP A 518 -0.68 23.43 -13.76
CA ASP A 518 -1.55 24.54 -13.36
C ASP A 518 -2.03 24.38 -11.90
N ALA A 519 -2.75 25.38 -11.40
CA ALA A 519 -3.23 25.38 -10.02
C ALA A 519 -4.19 24.20 -9.71
N TRP A 520 -4.93 23.68 -10.69
CA TRP A 520 -5.83 22.54 -10.52
C TRP A 520 -5.07 21.22 -10.45
N ALA A 521 -4.08 21.05 -11.32
CA ALA A 521 -3.15 19.92 -11.28
C ALA A 521 -2.37 19.93 -9.96
N LEU A 522 -1.90 21.09 -9.48
CA LEU A 522 -1.23 21.22 -8.19
C LEU A 522 -2.15 20.84 -7.02
N ALA A 523 -3.41 21.31 -7.02
CA ALA A 523 -4.40 20.90 -6.03
C ALA A 523 -4.62 19.38 -6.01
N CYS A 524 -4.70 18.76 -7.19
CA CYS A 524 -4.82 17.30 -7.32
C CYS A 524 -3.56 16.59 -6.79
N ARG A 525 -2.35 17.02 -7.19
CA ARG A 525 -1.10 16.43 -6.67
C ARG A 525 -1.05 16.51 -5.15
N LEU A 526 -1.38 17.66 -4.58
CA LEU A 526 -1.35 17.90 -3.14
C LEU A 526 -2.36 17.02 -2.38
N SER A 527 -3.62 16.98 -2.83
CA SER A 527 -4.67 16.16 -2.20
C SER A 527 -4.44 14.65 -2.35
N TYR A 528 -3.98 14.17 -3.51
CA TYR A 528 -3.68 12.75 -3.68
C TYR A 528 -2.35 12.32 -3.05
N PHE A 529 -1.43 13.25 -2.81
CA PHE A 529 -0.25 12.98 -2.01
C PHE A 529 -0.60 12.82 -0.53
N LEU A 530 -1.37 13.76 0.04
CA LEU A 530 -1.58 13.81 1.49
C LEU A 530 -2.88 13.14 1.97
N TRP A 531 -3.89 12.99 1.12
CA TRP A 531 -5.20 12.39 1.49
C TRP A 531 -5.62 11.19 0.63
N ASN A 532 -4.86 10.84 -0.42
CA ASN A 532 -5.21 9.78 -1.38
C ASN A 532 -6.63 9.94 -1.97
N SER A 533 -7.06 11.19 -2.18
CA SER A 533 -8.42 11.53 -2.61
C SER A 533 -8.46 12.91 -3.28
N LEU A 534 -9.63 13.32 -3.78
CA LEU A 534 -9.82 14.59 -4.48
C LEU A 534 -9.55 15.83 -3.59
N PRO A 535 -9.23 16.99 -4.20
CA PRO A 535 -9.24 18.28 -3.51
C PRO A 535 -10.60 18.56 -2.88
N ASP A 536 -10.61 19.11 -1.67
CA ASP A 536 -11.84 19.65 -1.09
C ASP A 536 -12.23 21.00 -1.71
N GLU A 537 -13.41 21.51 -1.37
CA GLU A 537 -13.95 22.75 -1.94
C GLU A 537 -13.04 23.95 -1.69
N HIS A 538 -12.38 24.00 -0.52
CA HIS A 538 -11.42 25.05 -0.19
C HIS A 538 -10.19 25.00 -1.09
N LEU A 539 -9.56 23.83 -1.25
CA LEU A 539 -8.40 23.68 -2.12
C LEU A 539 -8.77 23.92 -3.60
N ALA A 540 -9.96 23.51 -4.03
CA ALA A 540 -10.50 23.81 -5.35
C ALA A 540 -10.73 25.31 -5.57
N ALA A 541 -11.19 26.05 -4.56
CA ALA A 541 -11.38 27.49 -4.64
C ALA A 541 -10.03 28.24 -4.77
N LEU A 542 -9.00 27.81 -4.04
CA LEU A 542 -7.63 28.34 -4.18
C LEU A 542 -7.01 28.02 -5.55
N ALA A 543 -7.34 26.87 -6.13
CA ALA A 543 -6.95 26.54 -7.50
C ALA A 543 -7.68 27.44 -8.52
N ALA A 544 -8.98 27.67 -8.32
CA ALA A 544 -9.79 28.52 -9.20
C ALA A 544 -9.31 29.97 -9.23
N SER A 545 -8.88 30.53 -8.09
CA SER A 545 -8.32 31.88 -8.00
C SER A 545 -6.87 31.98 -8.46
N GLY A 546 -6.18 30.84 -8.65
CA GLY A 546 -4.75 30.78 -8.93
C GLY A 546 -3.86 31.10 -7.72
N THR A 547 -4.43 31.37 -6.54
CA THR A 547 -3.65 31.74 -5.35
C THR A 547 -2.91 30.55 -4.75
N LEU A 548 -3.31 29.32 -5.05
CA LEU A 548 -2.59 28.11 -4.62
C LEU A 548 -1.14 28.05 -5.13
N LEU A 549 -0.83 28.73 -6.23
CA LEU A 549 0.53 28.81 -6.77
C LEU A 549 1.47 29.69 -5.93
N GLN A 550 0.93 30.45 -4.97
CA GLN A 550 1.73 31.28 -4.08
C GLN A 550 2.38 30.40 -3.00
N PRO A 551 3.71 30.49 -2.78
CA PRO A 551 4.41 29.62 -1.83
C PRO A 551 3.83 29.62 -0.42
N ASP A 552 3.45 30.80 0.11
CA ASP A 552 2.89 30.91 1.47
C ASP A 552 1.52 30.23 1.58
N VAL A 553 0.69 30.31 0.54
CA VAL A 553 -0.63 29.65 0.50
C VAL A 553 -0.45 28.14 0.39
N LEU A 554 0.46 27.69 -0.47
CA LEU A 554 0.78 26.27 -0.63
C LEU A 554 1.29 25.67 0.70
N HIS A 555 2.15 26.38 1.41
CA HIS A 555 2.64 25.99 2.73
C HIS A 555 1.50 25.86 3.75
N GLN A 556 0.59 26.86 3.81
CA GLN A 556 -0.58 26.81 4.69
C GLN A 556 -1.51 25.62 4.38
N GLU A 557 -1.71 25.31 3.10
CA GLU A 557 -2.51 24.16 2.70
C GLU A 557 -1.83 22.83 3.07
N VAL A 558 -0.51 22.69 2.92
CA VAL A 558 0.21 21.51 3.42
C VAL A 558 -0.04 21.32 4.92
N GLU A 559 0.05 22.38 5.72
CA GLU A 559 -0.21 22.30 7.16
C GLU A 559 -1.64 21.86 7.49
N ARG A 560 -2.62 22.42 6.79
CA ARG A 560 -4.04 22.08 6.95
C ARG A 560 -4.28 20.62 6.61
N LEU A 561 -3.76 20.16 5.47
CA LEU A 561 -3.98 18.79 4.98
C LEU A 561 -3.30 17.76 5.88
N LEU A 562 -2.09 18.03 6.39
CA LEU A 562 -1.39 17.14 7.34
C LEU A 562 -2.10 17.03 8.70
N THR A 563 -2.78 18.10 9.14
CA THR A 563 -3.51 18.13 10.42
C THR A 563 -4.90 17.47 10.34
N ASP A 564 -5.50 17.41 9.16
CA ASP A 564 -6.79 16.73 8.91
C ASP A 564 -6.67 15.21 9.12
N ALA A 565 -7.71 14.58 9.68
CA ALA A 565 -7.74 13.14 9.96
C ALA A 565 -7.54 12.27 8.70
N ARG A 566 -7.88 12.78 7.51
CA ARG A 566 -7.63 12.10 6.23
C ARG A 566 -6.16 11.91 5.92
N SER A 567 -5.24 12.67 6.54
CA SER A 567 -3.79 12.47 6.39
C SER A 567 -3.33 11.09 6.85
N GLN A 568 -4.16 10.41 7.67
CA GLN A 568 -3.90 9.02 8.03
C GLN A 568 -3.82 8.10 6.82
N ARG A 569 -4.57 8.39 5.75
CA ARG A 569 -4.51 7.62 4.51
C ARG A 569 -3.12 7.67 3.89
N PHE A 570 -2.46 8.83 3.92
CA PHE A 570 -1.06 8.97 3.47
C PHE A 570 -0.13 8.14 4.35
N VAL A 571 -0.22 8.25 5.67
CA VAL A 571 0.62 7.49 6.61
C VAL A 571 0.49 5.98 6.38
N ASP A 572 -0.74 5.47 6.32
CA ASP A 572 -1.02 4.05 6.15
C ASP A 572 -0.54 3.53 4.79
N ASP A 573 -0.78 4.30 3.73
CA ASP A 573 -0.47 3.92 2.37
C ASP A 573 1.03 4.01 2.07
N PHE A 574 1.66 5.14 2.41
CA PHE A 574 3.08 5.35 2.21
C PHE A 574 3.93 4.36 3.00
N THR A 575 3.67 4.18 4.30
CA THR A 575 4.42 3.19 5.11
C THR A 575 4.11 1.76 4.69
N GLY A 576 2.87 1.49 4.26
CA GLY A 576 2.44 0.21 3.69
C GLY A 576 3.26 -0.23 2.48
N GLN A 577 3.65 0.73 1.63
CA GLN A 577 4.39 0.52 0.39
C GLN A 577 5.91 0.63 0.61
N TRP A 578 6.37 1.72 1.22
CA TRP A 578 7.78 1.97 1.50
C TRP A 578 8.38 0.89 2.41
N LEU A 579 7.75 0.61 3.54
CA LEU A 579 8.24 -0.38 4.52
C LEU A 579 7.65 -1.77 4.31
N LYS A 580 6.92 -2.00 3.21
CA LYS A 580 6.26 -3.28 2.88
C LYS A 580 5.28 -3.80 3.95
N LEU A 581 4.70 -2.94 4.78
CA LEU A 581 3.78 -3.37 5.86
C LEU A 581 2.52 -4.07 5.33
N ARG A 582 2.15 -3.88 4.05
CA ARG A 582 1.07 -4.65 3.41
C ARG A 582 1.36 -6.16 3.32
N GLN A 583 2.61 -6.57 3.47
CA GLN A 583 3.06 -7.97 3.45
C GLN A 583 3.11 -8.59 4.86
N ILE A 584 2.60 -7.90 5.88
CA ILE A 584 2.63 -8.39 7.26
C ILE A 584 1.92 -9.74 7.44
N ALA A 585 1.03 -10.16 6.54
CA ALA A 585 0.35 -11.45 6.61
C ALA A 585 0.83 -12.43 5.52
N ALA A 586 1.97 -12.17 4.86
CA ALA A 586 2.44 -12.99 3.74
C ALA A 586 2.99 -14.36 4.19
N ASN A 587 3.61 -14.42 5.37
CA ASN A 587 4.15 -15.64 5.97
C ASN A 587 3.65 -15.74 7.42
N ASP A 588 2.96 -16.82 7.78
CA ASP A 588 2.51 -17.03 9.16
C ASP A 588 3.62 -17.66 10.02
N PRO A 589 3.85 -17.15 11.25
CA PRO A 589 4.76 -17.78 12.19
C PRO A 589 4.36 -19.22 12.51
N ASP A 590 5.35 -20.11 12.59
CA ASP A 590 5.11 -21.50 13.00
C ASP A 590 4.62 -21.52 14.46
N GLN A 591 3.44 -22.10 14.68
CA GLN A 591 2.78 -22.12 15.99
C GLN A 591 3.53 -22.95 17.05
N LYS A 592 4.45 -23.84 16.67
CA LYS A 592 5.26 -24.58 17.66
C LYS A 592 6.46 -23.75 18.12
N LEU A 593 7.03 -22.94 17.23
CA LEU A 593 8.14 -22.03 17.56
C LEU A 593 7.69 -20.73 18.21
N TYR A 594 6.55 -20.18 17.77
CA TYR A 594 6.02 -18.88 18.18
C TYR A 594 4.55 -18.98 18.62
N PRO A 595 4.21 -19.83 19.60
CA PRO A 595 2.83 -20.06 20.03
C PRO A 595 2.15 -18.82 20.64
N GLU A 596 2.92 -17.79 21.01
CA GLU A 596 2.43 -16.52 21.53
C GLU A 596 2.01 -15.50 20.46
N PHE A 597 2.28 -15.78 19.19
CA PHE A 597 1.83 -14.94 18.08
C PHE A 597 0.31 -15.00 17.94
N SER A 598 -0.32 -13.87 17.63
CA SER A 598 -1.78 -13.75 17.50
C SER A 598 -2.12 -12.64 16.49
N PRO A 599 -3.31 -12.68 15.86
CA PRO A 599 -3.78 -11.58 15.01
C PRO A 599 -3.77 -10.22 15.74
N TYR A 600 -4.14 -10.21 17.02
CA TYR A 600 -4.06 -8.99 17.84
C TYR A 600 -2.64 -8.43 17.94
N LEU A 601 -1.63 -9.29 18.16
CA LEU A 601 -0.24 -8.84 18.17
C LEU A 601 0.14 -8.23 16.82
N GLN A 602 -0.21 -8.88 15.71
CA GLN A 602 0.08 -8.41 14.36
C GLN A 602 -0.50 -7.01 14.09
N ASP A 603 -1.76 -6.78 14.47
CA ASP A 603 -2.40 -5.47 14.31
C ASP A 603 -1.72 -4.40 15.17
N CYS A 604 -1.27 -4.75 16.38
CA CYS A 604 -0.49 -3.84 17.22
C CYS A 604 0.85 -3.49 16.55
N MET A 605 1.55 -4.46 15.94
CA MET A 605 2.81 -4.20 15.22
C MET A 605 2.62 -3.18 14.09
N LEU A 606 1.51 -3.27 13.34
CA LEU A 606 1.20 -2.28 12.30
C LEU A 606 0.92 -0.90 12.89
N ALA A 607 0.13 -0.85 13.97
CA ALA A 607 -0.23 0.39 14.63
C ALA A 607 1.02 1.10 15.21
N GLU A 608 1.95 0.36 15.81
CA GLU A 608 3.24 0.88 16.27
C GLU A 608 3.98 1.64 15.15
N THR A 609 4.17 1.02 13.98
CA THR A 609 4.95 1.65 12.91
C THR A 609 4.26 2.87 12.32
N ARG A 610 2.94 2.80 12.14
CA ARG A 610 2.14 3.90 11.60
C ARG A 610 2.12 5.09 12.56
N ASP A 611 1.88 4.85 13.84
CA ASP A 611 1.86 5.91 14.86
C ASP A 611 3.25 6.45 15.16
N PHE A 612 4.29 5.62 15.03
CA PHE A 612 5.68 6.07 15.10
C PHE A 612 5.99 7.06 13.97
N PHE A 613 5.73 6.69 12.71
CA PHE A 613 5.93 7.59 11.57
C PHE A 613 5.09 8.87 11.70
N ARG A 614 3.82 8.75 12.10
CA ARG A 614 2.96 9.91 12.38
C ARG A 614 3.56 10.82 13.44
N THR A 615 4.14 10.26 14.50
CA THR A 615 4.79 11.04 15.57
C THR A 615 6.03 11.77 15.05
N LEU A 616 6.85 11.13 14.22
CA LEU A 616 8.00 11.79 13.58
C LEU A 616 7.56 12.99 12.74
N LEU A 617 6.47 12.82 11.97
CA LEU A 617 5.89 13.89 11.16
C LEU A 617 5.28 15.01 12.02
N GLN A 618 4.52 14.69 13.07
CA GLN A 618 3.87 15.68 13.92
C GLN A 618 4.86 16.52 14.73
N ARG A 619 5.94 15.89 15.21
CA ARG A 619 7.00 16.54 15.98
C ARG A 619 8.13 17.12 15.11
N ASP A 620 8.02 16.97 13.80
CA ASP A 620 9.04 17.34 12.80
C ASP A 620 10.45 16.83 13.16
N LEU A 621 10.52 15.56 13.59
CA LEU A 621 11.79 14.95 13.96
C LEU A 621 12.63 14.64 12.72
N ASP A 622 13.96 14.71 12.88
CA ASP A 622 14.89 14.42 11.80
C ASP A 622 14.96 12.93 11.43
N THR A 623 15.61 12.63 10.31
CA THR A 623 15.74 11.25 9.82
C THR A 623 16.62 10.34 10.67
N THR A 624 17.41 10.87 11.62
CA THR A 624 18.12 10.02 12.58
C THR A 624 17.14 9.33 13.52
N SER A 625 16.02 9.99 13.83
CA SER A 625 14.94 9.44 14.65
C SER A 625 14.31 8.19 14.04
N LEU A 626 14.36 8.04 12.70
CA LEU A 626 13.89 6.81 12.03
C LEU A 626 14.67 5.57 12.47
N VAL A 627 15.97 5.69 12.69
CA VAL A 627 16.85 4.55 13.01
C VAL A 627 17.18 4.47 14.50
N ARG A 628 17.08 5.58 15.24
CA ARG A 628 17.37 5.68 16.67
C ARG A 628 16.43 6.70 17.32
N SER A 629 15.55 6.23 18.19
CA SER A 629 14.55 7.05 18.89
C SER A 629 14.68 6.89 20.40
N ASP A 630 14.39 7.94 21.17
CA ASP A 630 14.28 7.94 22.63
C ASP A 630 12.87 7.61 23.13
N PHE A 631 11.95 7.25 22.23
CA PHE A 631 10.60 6.82 22.54
C PHE A 631 10.15 5.62 21.69
N LEU A 632 9.13 4.92 22.18
CA LEU A 632 8.44 3.81 21.54
C LEU A 632 6.94 4.14 21.38
N MET A 633 6.27 3.50 20.42
CA MET A 633 4.82 3.59 20.24
C MET A 633 4.19 2.24 20.53
N ILE A 634 3.73 2.02 21.76
CA ILE A 634 3.29 0.70 22.23
C ILE A 634 1.99 0.76 23.02
N ASN A 635 1.27 -0.36 23.05
CA ASN A 635 0.17 -0.65 23.97
C ASN A 635 0.55 -1.82 24.88
N GLU A 636 -0.38 -2.33 25.68
CA GLU A 636 -0.11 -3.45 26.60
C GLU A 636 0.38 -4.72 25.89
N LYS A 637 -0.22 -5.08 24.74
CA LYS A 637 0.13 -6.29 23.99
C LYS A 637 1.58 -6.24 23.47
N LEU A 638 2.00 -5.10 22.92
CA LEU A 638 3.38 -4.89 22.49
C LEU A 638 4.34 -4.77 23.68
N ALA A 639 3.94 -4.08 24.76
CA ALA A 639 4.76 -3.97 25.96
C ALA A 639 5.08 -5.36 26.55
N ALA A 640 4.09 -6.24 26.63
CA ALA A 640 4.27 -7.63 27.04
C ALA A 640 5.22 -8.39 26.09
N HIS A 641 5.03 -8.23 24.77
CA HIS A 641 5.91 -8.84 23.77
C HIS A 641 7.35 -8.30 23.82
N TYR A 642 7.53 -7.05 24.26
CA TYR A 642 8.83 -6.37 24.33
C TYR A 642 9.51 -6.48 25.69
N GLY A 643 8.83 -7.00 26.70
CA GLY A 643 9.36 -7.09 28.06
C GLY A 643 9.33 -5.77 28.83
N ILE A 644 8.41 -4.86 28.48
CA ILE A 644 8.28 -3.52 29.09
C ILE A 644 7.10 -3.52 30.07
N ASP A 645 7.33 -3.01 31.28
CA ASP A 645 6.34 -2.93 32.36
C ASP A 645 5.56 -1.61 32.40
N GLY A 646 4.45 -1.60 33.14
CA GLY A 646 3.72 -0.38 33.49
C GLY A 646 2.77 0.14 32.41
N ILE A 647 2.61 -0.57 31.29
CA ILE A 647 1.70 -0.19 30.20
C ILE A 647 0.46 -1.09 30.23
N THR A 648 -0.73 -0.47 30.24
CA THR A 648 -2.03 -1.16 30.26
C THR A 648 -2.99 -0.61 29.22
N GLY A 649 -3.87 -1.47 28.71
CA GLY A 649 -4.93 -1.17 27.75
C GLY A 649 -4.53 -1.27 26.27
N THR A 650 -5.53 -1.18 25.41
CA THR A 650 -5.43 -1.43 23.95
C THR A 650 -4.82 -0.26 23.17
N GLN A 651 -4.83 0.95 23.73
CA GLN A 651 -4.41 2.17 23.03
C GLN A 651 -2.89 2.28 22.91
N ILE A 652 -2.40 2.45 21.68
CA ILE A 652 -1.01 2.78 21.37
C ILE A 652 -0.70 4.18 21.92
N ARG A 653 0.46 4.32 22.57
CA ARG A 653 0.92 5.60 23.12
C ARG A 653 2.44 5.73 23.03
N SER A 654 2.89 6.98 23.08
CA SER A 654 4.31 7.28 23.20
C SER A 654 4.79 6.94 24.62
N VAL A 655 5.85 6.15 24.71
CA VAL A 655 6.50 5.75 25.97
C VAL A 655 7.98 6.06 25.85
N PRO A 656 8.61 6.74 26.83
CA PRO A 656 10.06 6.93 26.86
C PRO A 656 10.79 5.59 26.76
N LEU A 657 11.87 5.53 25.99
CA LEU A 657 12.66 4.31 25.83
C LEU A 657 13.27 3.92 27.19
N PRO A 658 12.94 2.73 27.73
CA PRO A 658 13.51 2.29 29.01
C PRO A 658 15.03 2.09 28.93
N ASP A 659 15.71 2.33 30.05
CA ASP A 659 17.16 2.12 30.15
C ASP A 659 17.54 0.68 29.78
N GLY A 660 18.57 0.56 28.94
CA GLY A 660 19.06 -0.74 28.47
C GLY A 660 18.18 -1.46 27.44
N CYS A 661 17.03 -0.88 27.05
CA CYS A 661 16.19 -1.45 26.00
C CYS A 661 16.95 -1.50 24.66
N PRO A 662 16.96 -2.65 23.94
CA PRO A 662 17.63 -2.78 22.64
C PRO A 662 16.81 -2.19 21.49
N ARG A 663 15.68 -1.54 21.79
CA ARG A 663 14.75 -0.97 20.80
C ARG A 663 14.96 0.53 20.63
N GLY A 664 14.20 1.10 19.69
CA GLY A 664 14.25 2.51 19.29
C GLY A 664 14.39 2.59 17.78
N GLY A 665 13.56 3.39 17.11
CA GLY A 665 13.55 3.48 15.65
C GLY A 665 12.90 2.27 14.95
N VAL A 666 12.63 2.43 13.66
CA VAL A 666 11.81 1.52 12.84
C VAL A 666 12.42 0.12 12.68
N LEU A 667 13.75 0.01 12.69
CA LEU A 667 14.46 -1.26 12.50
C LEU A 667 14.24 -2.28 13.61
N THR A 668 13.90 -1.82 14.81
CA THR A 668 13.68 -2.66 15.98
C THR A 668 12.21 -2.90 16.28
N GLN A 669 11.31 -2.44 15.39
CA GLN A 669 9.88 -2.68 15.49
C GLN A 669 9.53 -4.06 14.96
N ALA A 670 8.55 -4.69 15.61
CA ALA A 670 8.22 -6.09 15.34
C ALA A 670 7.63 -6.29 13.94
N SER A 671 6.94 -5.28 13.39
CA SER A 671 6.42 -5.31 12.02
C SER A 671 7.53 -5.54 10.99
N ILE A 672 8.64 -4.79 11.10
CA ILE A 672 9.80 -4.86 10.19
C ILE A 672 10.53 -6.20 10.34
N LEU A 673 10.69 -6.65 11.57
CA LEU A 673 11.39 -7.89 11.89
C LEU A 673 10.62 -9.13 11.39
N ARG A 674 9.28 -9.03 11.35
CA ARG A 674 8.37 -10.06 10.83
C ARG A 674 8.34 -10.12 9.30
N ILE A 675 8.19 -8.99 8.61
CA ILE A 675 8.14 -8.96 7.12
C ILE A 675 9.46 -9.42 6.47
N THR A 676 10.55 -9.39 7.22
CA THR A 676 11.88 -9.83 6.77
C THR A 676 12.21 -11.27 7.17
N ALA A 677 11.21 -12.04 7.64
CA ALA A 677 11.33 -13.45 8.02
C ALA A 677 10.34 -14.35 7.25
N ASN A 678 10.55 -15.67 7.29
CA ASN A 678 9.75 -16.65 6.56
C ASN A 678 8.75 -17.45 7.43
N GLY A 679 8.55 -17.04 8.69
CA GLY A 679 7.64 -17.71 9.64
C GLY A 679 8.29 -18.79 10.53
N THR A 680 9.39 -19.41 10.12
CA THR A 680 10.11 -20.42 10.93
C THR A 680 11.49 -19.93 11.35
N THR A 681 12.21 -19.33 10.41
CA THR A 681 13.57 -18.84 10.59
C THR A 681 13.69 -17.37 10.21
N THR A 682 14.69 -16.72 10.81
CA THR A 682 15.17 -15.42 10.36
C THR A 682 16.20 -15.60 9.25
N SER A 683 16.40 -14.57 8.44
CA SER A 683 17.43 -14.59 7.41
C SER A 683 18.14 -13.23 7.34
N PRO A 684 19.47 -13.19 7.58
CA PRO A 684 20.24 -11.95 7.49
C PRO A 684 20.18 -11.31 6.10
N VAL A 685 20.06 -12.11 5.04
CA VAL A 685 20.10 -11.59 3.66
C VAL A 685 18.89 -10.71 3.33
N PRO A 686 17.62 -11.16 3.48
CA PRO A 686 16.43 -10.30 3.35
C PRO A 686 16.43 -9.11 4.31
N ARG A 687 16.89 -9.29 5.55
CA ARG A 687 16.99 -8.21 6.54
C ARG A 687 17.96 -7.12 6.09
N GLY A 688 19.16 -7.52 5.68
CA GLY A 688 20.17 -6.62 5.16
C GLY A 688 19.75 -5.91 3.88
N ALA A 689 19.17 -6.67 2.95
CA ALA A 689 18.59 -6.13 1.72
C ALA A 689 17.49 -5.09 2.01
N PHE A 690 16.65 -5.33 3.03
CA PHE A 690 15.64 -4.37 3.47
C PHE A 690 16.28 -3.06 3.96
N VAL A 691 17.29 -3.12 4.83
CA VAL A 691 17.97 -1.90 5.34
C VAL A 691 18.61 -1.12 4.19
N LEU A 692 19.33 -1.82 3.31
CA LEU A 692 20.02 -1.23 2.17
C LEU A 692 19.05 -0.55 1.18
N ASP A 693 17.99 -1.24 0.78
CA ASP A 693 16.99 -0.73 -0.16
C ASP A 693 16.12 0.36 0.49
N ARG A 694 15.54 0.07 1.66
CA ARG A 694 14.47 0.91 2.24
C ARG A 694 14.97 2.07 3.06
N LEU A 695 16.13 1.99 3.69
CA LEU A 695 16.67 3.09 4.50
C LEU A 695 17.85 3.81 3.86
N LEU A 696 18.79 3.08 3.26
CA LEU A 696 20.03 3.68 2.74
C LEU A 696 19.98 4.05 1.26
N GLY A 697 18.97 3.59 0.51
CA GLY A 697 18.85 3.87 -0.92
C GLY A 697 19.93 3.20 -1.78
N GLN A 698 20.47 2.08 -1.30
CA GLN A 698 21.55 1.31 -1.92
C GLN A 698 21.09 -0.14 -2.16
N PRO A 699 20.03 -0.38 -2.96
CA PRO A 699 19.48 -1.72 -3.14
C PRO A 699 20.57 -2.70 -3.61
N PRO A 700 20.59 -3.94 -3.11
CA PRO A 700 21.58 -4.93 -3.51
C PRO A 700 21.47 -5.23 -5.01
N GLU A 701 22.61 -5.41 -5.67
CA GLU A 701 22.64 -5.75 -7.10
C GLU A 701 22.03 -7.15 -7.32
N PRO A 702 21.25 -7.36 -8.40
CA PRO A 702 20.76 -8.69 -8.72
C PRO A 702 21.94 -9.62 -9.02
N PRO A 703 21.83 -10.92 -8.72
CA PRO A 703 22.89 -11.88 -8.99
C PRO A 703 23.21 -11.91 -10.50
N PRO A 704 24.48 -12.12 -10.91
CA PRO A 704 24.86 -12.19 -12.32
C PRO A 704 24.08 -13.29 -13.06
N ALA A 705 23.48 -12.97 -14.21
CA ALA A 705 22.61 -13.87 -14.97
C ALA A 705 23.30 -15.19 -15.41
N ASN A 706 24.63 -15.20 -15.50
CA ASN A 706 25.43 -16.30 -16.04
C ASN A 706 26.06 -17.21 -14.98
N VAL A 707 25.78 -17.00 -13.69
CA VAL A 707 26.28 -17.86 -12.62
C VAL A 707 25.13 -18.72 -12.13
N ALA A 708 25.18 -20.03 -12.41
CA ALA A 708 24.27 -20.99 -11.79
C ALA A 708 24.33 -20.80 -10.28
N ALA A 709 23.18 -20.82 -9.58
CA ALA A 709 23.16 -20.73 -8.13
C ALA A 709 23.99 -21.87 -7.56
N ILE A 710 25.26 -21.61 -7.23
CA ILE A 710 26.12 -22.60 -6.60
C ILE A 710 25.62 -22.68 -5.15
N GLU A 711 24.81 -23.68 -4.85
CA GLU A 711 24.50 -24.04 -3.48
C GLU A 711 25.79 -24.55 -2.83
N PRO A 712 26.44 -23.78 -1.94
CA PRO A 712 27.66 -24.23 -1.30
C PRO A 712 27.33 -25.36 -0.34
N ASP A 713 28.29 -26.27 -0.13
CA ASP A 713 28.16 -27.32 0.87
C ASP A 713 28.16 -26.72 2.29
N VAL A 714 26.97 -26.53 2.86
CA VAL A 714 26.78 -26.02 4.22
C VAL A 714 26.90 -27.12 5.29
N ARG A 715 27.16 -28.38 4.94
CA ARG A 715 27.23 -29.50 5.90
C ARG A 715 28.24 -29.20 7.00
N GLY A 716 27.84 -29.46 8.25
CA GLY A 716 28.63 -29.18 9.45
C GLY A 716 28.63 -27.73 9.91
N ALA A 717 27.86 -26.82 9.28
CA ALA A 717 27.56 -25.51 9.86
C ALA A 717 26.34 -25.63 10.78
N THR A 718 26.48 -25.19 12.02
CA THR A 718 25.47 -25.29 13.07
C THR A 718 24.76 -23.96 13.33
N THR A 719 25.34 -22.85 12.89
CA THR A 719 24.77 -21.49 13.03
C THR A 719 24.55 -20.83 11.68
N ILE A 720 23.62 -19.87 11.63
CA ILE A 720 23.37 -19.04 10.43
C ILE A 720 24.66 -18.31 9.99
N ARG A 721 25.49 -17.88 10.96
CA ARG A 721 26.79 -17.26 10.72
C ARG A 721 27.72 -18.19 9.94
N GLU A 722 27.88 -19.42 10.40
CA GLU A 722 28.74 -20.42 9.74
C GLU A 722 28.22 -20.79 8.35
N GLN A 723 26.89 -20.89 8.19
CA GLN A 723 26.27 -21.18 6.89
C GLN A 723 26.56 -20.06 5.87
N LEU A 724 26.37 -18.79 6.26
CA LEU A 724 26.67 -17.65 5.40
C LEU A 724 28.17 -17.51 5.14
N GLN A 725 29.03 -17.78 6.13
CA GLN A 725 30.47 -17.76 5.94
C GLN A 725 30.91 -18.79 4.87
N LYS A 726 30.34 -20.00 4.90
CA LYS A 726 30.58 -21.01 3.85
C LYS A 726 30.10 -20.55 2.48
N HIS A 727 28.96 -19.85 2.43
CA HIS A 727 28.44 -19.26 1.18
C HIS A 727 29.35 -18.16 0.62
N ARG A 728 29.91 -17.32 1.48
CA ARG A 728 30.80 -16.21 1.11
C ARG A 728 32.21 -16.62 0.69
N ASN A 729 32.62 -17.87 0.89
CA ASN A 729 33.95 -18.32 0.50
C ASN A 729 34.17 -18.33 -1.03
N GLN A 730 33.12 -18.09 -1.82
CA GLN A 730 33.23 -17.83 -3.25
C GLN A 730 33.47 -16.32 -3.52
N PRO A 731 34.51 -15.94 -4.26
CA PRO A 731 34.85 -14.54 -4.52
C PRO A 731 33.70 -13.71 -5.13
N VAL A 732 32.87 -14.32 -5.99
CA VAL A 732 31.72 -13.67 -6.64
C VAL A 732 30.61 -13.33 -5.62
N CYS A 733 30.37 -14.19 -4.64
CA CYS A 733 29.37 -13.98 -3.59
C CYS A 733 29.87 -13.02 -2.51
N ALA A 734 31.17 -13.05 -2.20
CA ALA A 734 31.77 -12.25 -1.13
C ALA A 734 31.56 -10.74 -1.32
N SER A 735 31.61 -10.24 -2.55
CA SER A 735 31.50 -8.82 -2.87
C SER A 735 30.10 -8.24 -2.53
N CYS A 736 29.03 -8.96 -2.89
CA CYS A 736 27.66 -8.54 -2.60
C CYS A 736 27.34 -8.71 -1.11
N HIS A 737 27.72 -9.83 -0.51
CA HIS A 737 27.48 -10.12 0.90
C HIS A 737 28.23 -9.20 1.86
N ALA A 738 29.33 -8.59 1.44
CA ALA A 738 30.04 -7.59 2.23
C ALA A 738 29.16 -6.37 2.59
N ARG A 739 28.17 -6.03 1.76
CA ARG A 739 27.21 -4.94 2.02
C ARG A 739 25.94 -5.46 2.69
N ILE A 740 25.44 -6.62 2.26
CA ILE A 740 24.14 -7.16 2.69
C ILE A 740 24.19 -7.73 4.09
N ASP A 741 25.20 -8.55 4.40
CA ASP A 741 25.17 -9.32 5.63
C ASP A 741 25.29 -8.48 6.91
N PRO A 742 26.15 -7.44 6.99
CA PRO A 742 26.30 -6.67 8.23
C PRO A 742 24.97 -6.10 8.80
N PRO A 743 24.15 -5.35 8.05
CA PRO A 743 22.84 -4.91 8.56
C PRO A 743 21.91 -6.08 8.91
N GLY A 744 22.00 -7.19 8.17
CA GLY A 744 21.26 -8.41 8.48
C GLY A 744 21.62 -9.01 9.84
N PHE A 745 22.92 -9.10 10.13
CA PHE A 745 23.45 -9.63 11.38
C PHE A 745 23.09 -8.77 12.58
N ALA A 746 23.13 -7.45 12.45
CA ALA A 746 22.71 -6.53 13.51
C ALA A 746 21.27 -6.81 13.99
N LEU A 747 20.40 -7.28 13.09
CA LEU A 747 18.99 -7.60 13.35
C LEU A 747 18.77 -9.03 13.84
N GLU A 748 19.77 -9.92 13.81
CA GLU A 748 19.59 -11.31 14.24
C GLU A 748 19.33 -11.48 15.74
N ALA A 749 19.57 -10.45 16.54
CA ALA A 749 19.15 -10.37 17.94
C ALA A 749 17.62 -10.33 18.10
N PHE A 750 16.85 -10.30 17.02
CA PHE A 750 15.40 -10.37 17.03
C PHE A 750 14.87 -11.58 16.27
N ASP A 751 13.87 -12.24 16.85
CA ASP A 751 13.24 -13.43 16.29
C ASP A 751 12.26 -13.13 15.14
N VAL A 752 11.56 -14.16 14.66
CA VAL A 752 10.64 -14.09 13.52
C VAL A 752 9.43 -13.18 13.79
N ILE A 753 9.03 -13.03 15.05
CA ILE A 753 7.91 -12.16 15.43
C ILE A 753 8.38 -10.84 16.04
N GLY A 754 9.69 -10.57 16.00
CA GLY A 754 10.28 -9.32 16.49
C GLY A 754 10.56 -9.27 17.99
N GLY A 755 10.48 -10.42 18.68
CA GLY A 755 10.93 -10.58 20.06
C GLY A 755 12.45 -10.55 20.15
N TYR A 756 13.01 -9.95 21.22
CA TYR A 756 14.45 -9.98 21.43
C TYR A 756 14.91 -11.38 21.86
N ARG A 757 16.07 -11.83 21.36
CA ARG A 757 16.63 -13.15 21.66
C ARG A 757 18.15 -13.13 21.74
N GLU A 758 18.69 -13.97 22.61
CA GLU A 758 20.12 -14.28 22.69
C GLU A 758 20.47 -15.64 22.08
N ARG A 759 19.48 -16.51 21.91
CA ARG A 759 19.61 -17.86 21.33
C ARG A 759 18.46 -18.12 20.35
N TYR A 760 18.72 -18.93 19.32
CA TYR A 760 17.69 -19.31 18.35
C TYR A 760 16.67 -20.28 18.98
N ARG A 761 15.40 -20.24 18.53
CA ARG A 761 14.39 -21.24 18.91
C ARG A 761 14.53 -22.50 18.02
N SER A 762 14.24 -23.67 18.58
CA SER A 762 14.34 -24.99 17.93
C SER A 762 13.18 -25.91 18.33
N ILE A 763 12.74 -26.81 17.43
CA ILE A 763 11.67 -27.81 17.70
C ILE A 763 12.26 -29.17 18.16
N GLY A 764 13.58 -29.31 18.24
CA GLY A 764 14.24 -30.57 18.59
C GLY A 764 15.32 -30.39 19.64
N ASP A 765 16.56 -30.30 19.18
CA ASP A 765 17.74 -30.14 20.05
C ASP A 765 17.79 -28.76 20.69
N GLY A 766 18.35 -28.71 21.90
CA GLY A 766 18.53 -27.47 22.67
C GLY A 766 18.14 -27.63 24.14
N GLU A 767 18.32 -26.55 24.87
CA GLU A 767 17.91 -26.43 26.28
C GLU A 767 16.43 -26.03 26.38
N PRO A 768 15.72 -26.41 27.46
CA PRO A 768 14.38 -25.88 27.71
C PRO A 768 14.36 -24.36 27.69
N ALA A 769 13.36 -23.76 27.05
CA ALA A 769 13.18 -22.32 27.06
C ALA A 769 12.51 -21.84 28.34
N ASP A 770 12.95 -20.69 28.85
CA ASP A 770 12.25 -19.99 29.92
C ASP A 770 10.91 -19.43 29.41
N ARG A 771 9.88 -19.47 30.26
CA ARG A 771 8.54 -18.97 29.90
C ARG A 771 8.50 -17.46 29.67
N GLY A 772 9.37 -16.70 30.37
CA GLY A 772 9.35 -15.24 30.32
C GLY A 772 7.95 -14.69 30.60
N ARG A 773 7.44 -13.87 29.67
CA ARG A 773 6.10 -13.26 29.72
C ARG A 773 5.05 -13.98 28.86
N ILE A 774 5.37 -15.15 28.31
CA ILE A 774 4.40 -15.94 27.54
C ILE A 774 3.32 -16.44 28.49
N ASP A 775 2.05 -16.19 28.14
CA ASP A 775 0.91 -16.51 28.98
C ASP A 775 0.94 -17.97 29.46
N PRO A 776 0.70 -18.26 30.75
CA PRO A 776 0.77 -19.61 31.31
C PRO A 776 -0.10 -20.65 30.61
N LEU A 777 -1.20 -20.25 29.97
CA LEU A 777 -2.08 -21.14 29.21
C LEU A 777 -1.47 -21.54 27.87
N ILE A 778 -0.48 -20.80 27.37
CA ILE A 778 0.24 -21.15 26.16
C ILE A 778 1.30 -22.20 26.49
N GLY A 779 1.20 -23.35 25.82
CA GLY A 779 2.18 -24.42 25.90
C GLY A 779 3.49 -24.03 25.20
N ILE A 780 4.62 -24.22 25.86
CA ILE A 780 5.94 -23.97 25.29
C ILE A 780 6.56 -25.31 24.89
N GLY A 781 6.62 -25.55 23.58
CA GLY A 781 7.22 -26.76 23.01
C GLY A 781 8.62 -26.55 22.42
N PHE A 782 9.02 -25.29 22.19
CA PHE A 782 10.32 -24.98 21.62
C PHE A 782 11.45 -24.97 22.65
N ARG A 783 12.67 -25.10 22.15
CA ARG A 783 13.92 -25.10 22.91
C ARG A 783 14.86 -23.99 22.47
N LEU A 784 15.84 -23.67 23.30
CA LEU A 784 16.92 -22.73 22.99
C LEU A 784 18.10 -23.47 22.35
N GLY A 785 18.33 -23.17 21.08
CA GLY A 785 19.41 -23.66 20.25
C GLY A 785 20.71 -22.85 20.44
N PRO A 786 21.53 -22.70 19.39
CA PRO A 786 22.79 -21.95 19.46
C PRO A 786 22.61 -20.47 19.82
N SER A 787 23.67 -19.84 20.32
CA SER A 787 23.71 -18.40 20.58
C SER A 787 23.67 -17.58 19.29
N VAL A 788 23.03 -16.42 19.37
CA VAL A 788 23.01 -15.42 18.33
C VAL A 788 24.30 -14.61 18.39
N ASP A 789 24.91 -14.39 17.24
CA ASP A 789 26.00 -13.45 17.07
C ASP A 789 25.50 -12.34 16.15
N ALA A 790 25.26 -11.16 16.75
CA ALA A 790 24.75 -9.98 16.06
C ALA A 790 25.86 -9.00 15.65
N SER A 791 27.13 -9.35 15.85
CA SER A 791 28.25 -8.47 15.51
C SER A 791 28.52 -8.41 14.01
N GLY A 792 29.28 -7.42 13.56
CA GLY A 792 29.68 -7.34 12.17
C GLY A 792 30.61 -6.17 11.88
N VAL A 793 31.01 -6.07 10.62
CA VAL A 793 31.83 -4.97 10.11
C VAL A 793 31.17 -4.46 8.84
N THR A 794 30.90 -3.17 8.77
CA THR A 794 30.32 -2.52 7.59
C THR A 794 31.35 -2.43 6.46
N VAL A 795 30.90 -2.08 5.25
CA VAL A 795 31.78 -2.00 4.06
C VAL A 795 32.85 -0.92 4.18
N ASP A 796 32.59 0.15 4.94
CA ASP A 796 33.53 1.23 5.28
C ASP A 796 34.45 0.88 6.46
N GLY A 797 34.33 -0.32 7.03
CA GLY A 797 35.23 -0.84 8.07
C GLY A 797 34.79 -0.55 9.50
N HIS A 798 33.57 -0.02 9.73
CA HIS A 798 33.04 0.20 11.07
C HIS A 798 32.61 -1.13 11.70
N ALA A 799 33.24 -1.50 12.82
CA ALA A 799 32.86 -2.68 13.59
C ALA A 799 31.74 -2.35 14.58
N PHE A 800 30.73 -3.22 14.68
CA PHE A 800 29.65 -3.11 15.66
C PHE A 800 29.46 -4.46 16.38
N ARG A 801 29.04 -4.41 17.64
CA ARG A 801 28.83 -5.61 18.47
C ARG A 801 27.38 -6.03 18.57
N ASP A 802 26.47 -5.06 18.53
CA ASP A 802 25.03 -5.26 18.68
C ASP A 802 24.23 -4.24 17.84
N ILE A 803 22.90 -4.32 17.92
CA ILE A 803 21.99 -3.42 17.22
C ILE A 803 22.19 -1.95 17.60
N ARG A 804 22.56 -1.63 18.85
CA ARG A 804 22.72 -0.24 19.30
C ARG A 804 23.95 0.40 18.68
N ASP A 805 25.06 -0.34 18.66
CA ASP A 805 26.29 0.08 17.97
C ASP A 805 25.98 0.33 16.47
N PHE A 806 25.22 -0.56 15.83
CA PHE A 806 24.81 -0.41 14.42
C PHE A 806 23.88 0.80 14.18
N GLN A 807 22.90 1.02 15.06
CA GLN A 807 22.01 2.19 14.98
C GLN A 807 22.76 3.51 15.17
N ASN A 808 23.79 3.53 16.03
CA ASN A 808 24.65 4.70 16.19
C ASN A 808 25.39 5.04 14.89
N TRP A 809 25.91 4.01 14.21
CA TRP A 809 26.54 4.19 12.92
C TRP A 809 25.52 4.68 11.86
N LEU A 810 24.32 4.10 11.80
CA LEU A 810 23.27 4.58 10.89
C LEU A 810 22.89 6.04 11.16
N ALA A 811 22.76 6.43 12.44
CA ALA A 811 22.42 7.81 12.81
C ALA A 811 23.51 8.82 12.41
N GLN A 812 24.78 8.41 12.32
CA GLN A 812 25.87 9.23 11.79
C GLN A 812 25.78 9.44 10.27
N ASN A 813 25.02 8.60 9.56
CA ASN A 813 24.82 8.66 8.11
C ASN A 813 23.50 9.38 7.74
N GLN A 814 23.18 10.47 8.46
CA GLN A 814 21.92 11.21 8.31
C GLN A 814 21.61 11.65 6.87
N GLU A 815 22.61 12.09 6.12
CA GLU A 815 22.43 12.53 4.72
C GLU A 815 21.92 11.39 3.84
N LEU A 816 22.45 10.16 3.98
CA LEU A 816 21.98 9.00 3.21
C LEU A 816 20.52 8.67 3.56
N LEU A 817 20.18 8.68 4.85
CA LEU A 817 18.81 8.45 5.31
C LEU A 817 17.85 9.50 4.74
N LEU A 818 18.24 10.78 4.82
CA LEU A 818 17.43 11.89 4.32
C LEU A 818 17.25 11.85 2.81
N ARG A 819 18.33 11.62 2.06
CA ARG A 819 18.29 11.51 0.60
C ARG A 819 17.41 10.36 0.15
N ASN A 820 17.53 9.19 0.76
CA ASN A 820 16.69 8.06 0.39
C ASN A 820 15.22 8.30 0.77
N LEU A 821 14.93 8.86 1.95
CA LEU A 821 13.55 9.23 2.30
C LEU A 821 12.97 10.26 1.30
N THR A 822 13.77 11.25 0.90
CA THR A 822 13.42 12.24 -0.13
C THR A 822 13.04 11.54 -1.43
N ASN A 823 13.87 10.59 -1.89
CA ASN A 823 13.59 9.82 -3.10
C ASN A 823 12.28 9.03 -3.00
N ARG A 824 12.06 8.33 -1.88
CA ARG A 824 10.84 7.53 -1.66
C ARG A 824 9.58 8.42 -1.61
N LEU A 825 9.66 9.57 -0.94
CA LEU A 825 8.55 10.52 -0.90
C LEU A 825 8.27 11.11 -2.28
N LEU A 826 9.28 11.50 -3.05
CA LEU A 826 9.09 12.05 -4.39
C LEU A 826 8.50 11.02 -5.36
N THR A 827 9.01 9.78 -5.36
CA THR A 827 8.43 8.70 -6.18
C THR A 827 6.95 8.47 -5.83
N TYR A 828 6.61 8.48 -4.55
CA TYR A 828 5.23 8.34 -4.08
C TYR A 828 4.35 9.54 -4.44
N ALA A 829 4.87 10.76 -4.29
CA ALA A 829 4.14 12.01 -4.46
C ALA A 829 3.89 12.35 -5.95
N VAL A 830 4.87 12.07 -6.82
CA VAL A 830 4.81 12.38 -8.25
C VAL A 830 4.33 11.17 -9.07
N GLY A 831 4.47 9.94 -8.57
CA GLY A 831 3.98 8.72 -9.23
C GLY A 831 4.82 8.25 -10.41
N ARG A 832 6.12 8.58 -10.42
CA ARG A 832 7.10 8.15 -11.43
C ARG A 832 8.48 7.94 -10.82
N ASP A 833 9.33 7.23 -11.54
CA ASP A 833 10.74 7.10 -11.20
C ASP A 833 11.46 8.44 -11.32
N LEU A 834 12.44 8.60 -10.42
CA LEU A 834 13.35 9.73 -10.46
C LEU A 834 14.38 9.51 -11.55
N ARG A 835 14.46 10.50 -12.43
CA ARG A 835 15.31 10.56 -13.60
C ARG A 835 16.68 11.15 -13.24
N PHE A 836 17.65 11.02 -14.15
CA PHE A 836 18.96 11.60 -13.95
C PHE A 836 18.88 13.14 -13.84
N SER A 837 18.00 13.77 -14.61
CA SER A 837 17.71 15.21 -14.54
C SER A 837 17.08 15.68 -13.23
N ASP A 838 16.46 14.81 -12.43
CA ASP A 838 15.83 15.21 -11.17
C ASP A 838 16.85 15.40 -10.03
N ARG A 839 18.09 14.92 -10.20
CA ARG A 839 19.10 14.85 -9.12
C ARG A 839 19.44 16.20 -8.51
N GLU A 840 19.55 17.25 -9.31
CA GLU A 840 19.84 18.60 -8.80
C GLU A 840 18.70 19.13 -7.92
N ALA A 841 17.44 18.86 -8.31
CA ALA A 841 16.29 19.24 -7.50
C ALA A 841 16.22 18.42 -6.20
N VAL A 842 16.56 17.13 -6.23
CA VAL A 842 16.69 16.28 -5.03
C VAL A 842 17.79 16.82 -4.11
N ASP A 843 18.97 17.14 -4.64
CA ASP A 843 20.08 17.72 -3.87
C ASP A 843 19.66 19.02 -3.18
N ALA A 844 18.92 19.87 -3.90
CA ALA A 844 18.42 21.12 -3.35
C ALA A 844 17.38 20.91 -2.23
N ILE A 845 16.47 19.93 -2.37
CA ILE A 845 15.51 19.55 -1.33
C ILE A 845 16.24 19.04 -0.09
N VAL A 846 17.18 18.11 -0.25
CA VAL A 846 17.97 17.54 0.85
C VAL A 846 18.73 18.65 1.58
N SER A 847 19.44 19.50 0.83
CA SER A 847 20.21 20.62 1.39
C SER A 847 19.31 21.57 2.17
N ARG A 848 18.21 22.07 1.60
CA ARG A 848 17.30 23.01 2.30
C ARG A 848 16.68 22.38 3.55
N THR A 849 16.28 21.10 3.46
CA THR A 849 15.77 20.34 4.60
C THR A 849 16.81 20.25 5.72
N GLN A 850 18.07 19.95 5.41
CA GLN A 850 19.16 19.92 6.40
C GLN A 850 19.39 21.28 7.06
N HIS A 851 19.42 22.35 6.27
CA HIS A 851 19.59 23.71 6.79
C HIS A 851 18.45 24.12 7.73
N ALA A 852 17.25 23.60 7.51
CA ALA A 852 16.07 23.81 8.35
C ALA A 852 15.96 22.83 9.55
N GLY A 853 16.99 22.00 9.80
CA GLY A 853 17.03 21.09 10.95
C GLY A 853 16.78 19.61 10.63
N GLY A 854 16.49 19.26 9.37
CA GLY A 854 16.41 17.87 8.92
C GLY A 854 15.07 17.16 9.12
N GLY A 855 14.04 17.88 9.60
CA GLY A 855 12.75 17.32 9.99
C GLY A 855 11.93 16.72 8.85
N ILE A 856 11.16 15.65 9.13
CA ILE A 856 10.32 14.96 8.14
C ILE A 856 9.15 15.81 7.65
N ARG A 857 8.54 16.64 8.50
CA ARG A 857 7.49 17.58 8.09
C ARG A 857 8.07 18.68 7.21
N THR A 858 9.23 19.20 7.59
CA THR A 858 10.00 20.14 6.78
C THR A 858 10.33 19.54 5.41
N LEU A 859 10.72 18.26 5.35
CA LEU A 859 10.94 17.56 4.08
C LEU A 859 9.69 17.53 3.19
N ILE A 860 8.50 17.32 3.75
CA ILE A 860 7.25 17.36 2.97
C ILE A 860 7.03 18.74 2.35
N HIS A 861 7.29 19.82 3.09
CA HIS A 861 7.23 21.19 2.56
C HIS A 861 8.22 21.40 1.42
N GLU A 862 9.47 20.94 1.59
CA GLU A 862 10.50 21.07 0.57
C GLU A 862 10.20 20.27 -0.69
N VAL A 863 9.60 19.08 -0.54
CA VAL A 863 9.09 18.28 -1.67
C VAL A 863 7.96 19.03 -2.39
N VAL A 864 6.94 19.49 -1.66
CA VAL A 864 5.77 20.15 -2.24
C VAL A 864 6.13 21.48 -2.92
N GLY A 865 7.06 22.25 -2.33
CA GLY A 865 7.55 23.50 -2.92
C GLY A 865 8.55 23.32 -4.07
N SER A 866 8.96 22.09 -4.37
CA SER A 866 9.99 21.83 -5.38
C SER A 866 9.46 21.98 -6.82
N PRO A 867 10.33 22.28 -7.80
CA PRO A 867 10.03 22.18 -9.24
C PRO A 867 9.46 20.82 -9.67
N LEU A 868 9.88 19.72 -9.02
CA LEU A 868 9.42 18.38 -9.34
C LEU A 868 7.94 18.19 -9.03
N PHE A 869 7.47 18.79 -7.93
CA PHE A 869 6.08 18.71 -7.50
C PHE A 869 5.20 19.81 -8.11
N THR A 870 5.72 21.04 -8.23
CA THR A 870 4.99 22.20 -8.76
C THR A 870 5.03 22.32 -10.29
N GLY A 871 5.92 21.59 -10.98
CA GLY A 871 6.13 21.72 -12.41
C GLY A 871 6.75 23.05 -12.86
N ALA A 872 7.15 23.92 -11.92
CA ALA A 872 7.78 25.21 -12.25
C ALA A 872 9.16 24.99 -12.89
N LYS A 873 9.47 25.69 -13.98
CA LYS A 873 10.82 25.68 -14.55
C LYS A 873 11.78 26.36 -13.59
N THR A 874 12.85 25.67 -13.21
CA THR A 874 13.94 26.24 -12.41
C THR A 874 14.56 27.42 -13.18
N THR A 875 14.18 28.65 -12.88
CA THR A 875 15.06 29.79 -13.15
C THR A 875 16.25 29.62 -12.22
N MET A 876 17.34 29.04 -12.70
CA MET A 876 18.61 28.97 -11.97
C MET A 876 19.05 30.40 -11.62
N ALA A 877 18.74 30.86 -10.41
CA ALA A 877 19.45 31.98 -9.82
C ALA A 877 20.87 31.50 -9.52
N ARG A 878 21.88 32.24 -9.98
CA ARG A 878 23.28 31.87 -9.73
C ARG A 878 23.55 32.00 -8.23
N PRO A 879 24.43 31.18 -7.64
CA PRO A 879 24.80 31.28 -6.22
C PRO A 879 25.32 32.67 -5.78
N ALA A 880 25.69 33.53 -6.73
CA ALA A 880 26.14 34.90 -6.49
C ALA A 880 25.02 35.87 -6.07
N ASP A 881 23.75 35.52 -6.27
CA ASP A 881 22.62 36.43 -6.02
C ASP A 881 22.05 36.35 -4.59
N ILE A 882 22.60 35.48 -3.72
CA ILE A 882 22.13 35.27 -2.33
C ILE A 882 22.74 36.27 -1.33
N VAL A 883 23.57 37.22 -1.78
CA VAL A 883 24.14 38.26 -0.88
C VAL A 883 23.80 39.66 -1.35
N ARG A 884 22.69 40.22 -0.84
CA ARG A 884 22.59 41.65 -0.46
C ARG A 884 21.37 41.92 0.44
N PRO A 885 21.52 42.71 1.53
CA PRO A 885 20.43 42.99 2.45
C PRO A 885 19.60 44.22 2.03
N VAL A 886 18.37 44.23 2.55
CA VAL A 886 17.42 45.33 2.74
C VAL A 886 18.06 46.72 2.69
N ILE A 887 17.65 47.56 1.72
CA ILE A 887 17.47 49.02 1.83
C ILE A 887 16.59 49.50 0.66
N ALA A 888 15.59 50.30 1.05
CA ALA A 888 14.85 51.34 0.29
C ALA A 888 13.79 50.93 -0.75
N GLN A 889 12.54 51.17 -0.35
CA GLN A 889 11.44 51.62 -1.21
C GLN A 889 11.81 52.87 -2.04
N ALA A 890 11.08 53.04 -3.14
CA ALA A 890 10.97 54.19 -4.06
C ALA A 890 11.82 54.05 -5.33
N ASP A 891 11.20 53.83 -6.50
CA ASP A 891 10.55 54.88 -7.27
C ASP A 891 9.81 54.30 -8.48
N GLN A 892 8.98 55.14 -9.06
CA GLN A 892 7.95 54.88 -10.06
C GLN A 892 8.44 54.67 -11.52
N ARG A 893 7.54 54.03 -12.30
CA ARG A 893 7.11 54.35 -13.68
C ARG A 893 7.93 53.90 -14.91
N ARG A 894 7.13 53.41 -15.88
CA ARG A 894 7.21 53.46 -17.37
C ARG A 894 7.93 52.30 -18.08
N MET A 895 7.14 51.50 -18.82
CA MET A 895 7.07 51.47 -20.32
C MET A 895 7.99 50.37 -20.89
N LEU A 896 7.70 49.58 -21.93
CA LEU A 896 6.77 49.64 -23.06
C LEU A 896 6.60 48.21 -23.64
N MET A 897 5.51 48.04 -24.38
CA MET A 897 5.21 46.92 -25.27
C MET A 897 6.30 46.68 -26.33
N ASN A 898 6.41 45.43 -26.81
CA ASN A 898 6.83 45.20 -28.19
C ASN A 898 5.93 44.10 -28.84
N PRO A 899 5.22 44.42 -29.93
CA PRO A 899 4.40 43.49 -30.70
C PRO A 899 5.14 43.06 -31.96
N ASP A 900 5.64 41.82 -32.04
CA ASP A 900 6.09 41.24 -33.32
C ASP A 900 6.19 39.71 -33.21
N LEU A 901 5.14 39.01 -33.65
CA LEU A 901 5.20 37.59 -34.01
C LEU A 901 4.68 37.44 -35.45
N PRO A 902 5.47 36.93 -36.40
CA PRO A 902 5.02 36.74 -37.77
C PRO A 902 4.08 35.53 -37.89
N ALA A 903 3.15 35.65 -38.83
CA ALA A 903 2.13 34.66 -39.17
C ALA A 903 2.73 33.32 -39.61
N VAL A 904 2.27 32.22 -38.99
CA VAL A 904 2.56 30.85 -39.42
C VAL A 904 1.54 30.44 -40.47
N THR A 905 2.04 30.12 -41.67
CA THR A 905 1.31 29.56 -42.81
C THR A 905 0.72 28.18 -42.48
N PRO A 906 -0.45 27.79 -43.01
CA PRO A 906 -1.04 26.47 -42.74
C PRO A 906 -0.27 25.40 -43.51
N ILE A 907 0.37 24.47 -42.79
CA ILE A 907 0.91 23.24 -43.36
C ILE A 907 -0.28 22.30 -43.63
N ILE A 908 -0.54 22.08 -44.91
CA ILE A 908 -1.48 21.08 -45.41
C ILE A 908 -0.92 19.70 -45.05
N TRP A 909 -1.61 18.99 -44.16
CA TRP A 909 -1.26 17.64 -43.75
C TRP A 909 -1.85 16.63 -44.76
N ASN A 910 -1.00 16.07 -45.61
CA ASN A 910 -1.35 14.84 -46.34
C ASN A 910 -1.14 13.65 -45.39
N PRO A 911 -2.16 12.80 -45.16
CA PRO A 911 -2.00 11.62 -44.33
C PRO A 911 -1.01 10.65 -44.97
N PRO A 912 -0.04 10.10 -44.22
CA PRO A 912 0.81 9.02 -44.70
C PRO A 912 -0.02 7.75 -44.95
N PRO A 913 0.38 6.90 -45.92
CA PRO A 913 -0.34 5.67 -46.23
C PRO A 913 -0.40 4.77 -45.00
N GLN A 914 -1.59 4.21 -44.74
CA GLN A 914 -1.81 3.32 -43.62
C GLN A 914 -0.85 2.12 -43.67
N PRO A 915 -0.19 1.76 -42.56
CA PRO A 915 0.53 0.50 -42.49
C PRO A 915 -0.48 -0.65 -42.55
N GLU A 916 -0.22 -1.62 -43.43
CA GLU A 916 -1.00 -2.85 -43.53
C GLU A 916 -1.02 -3.61 -42.18
N PRO A 917 -2.14 -4.27 -41.84
CA PRO A 917 -2.26 -4.99 -40.58
C PRO A 917 -1.46 -6.31 -40.63
N GLN A 918 -0.31 -6.33 -39.97
CA GLN A 918 0.41 -7.55 -39.57
C GLN A 918 0.47 -7.56 -38.04
N THR A 919 0.01 -8.55 -37.28
CA THR A 919 -0.28 -9.97 -37.54
C THR A 919 -1.42 -10.43 -36.60
N ARG A 920 -2.27 -11.35 -37.06
CA ARG A 920 -3.25 -12.02 -36.17
C ARG A 920 -2.49 -12.89 -35.16
N PRO A 921 -2.91 -12.98 -33.90
CA PRO A 921 -2.18 -13.67 -32.82
C PRO A 921 -2.05 -15.20 -32.98
N ILE A 922 -2.59 -15.79 -34.05
CA ILE A 922 -2.66 -17.25 -34.26
C ILE A 922 -2.53 -17.55 -35.76
N GLN A 923 -1.65 -18.49 -36.12
CA GLN A 923 -1.46 -18.99 -37.49
C GLN A 923 -1.85 -20.48 -37.55
N ILE A 924 -2.69 -20.83 -38.53
CA ILE A 924 -3.07 -22.23 -38.84
C ILE A 924 -2.28 -22.64 -40.07
N SER A 925 -1.46 -23.70 -39.97
CA SER A 925 -0.77 -24.26 -41.13
C SER A 925 -1.63 -25.33 -41.80
N GLU A 926 -1.36 -25.63 -43.07
CA GLU A 926 -2.08 -26.64 -43.87
C GLU A 926 -1.90 -28.09 -43.36
N GLN A 927 -1.16 -28.32 -42.28
CA GLN A 927 -0.80 -29.66 -41.76
C GLN A 927 -1.48 -30.01 -40.41
N HIS A 928 -2.67 -29.47 -40.14
CA HIS A 928 -3.41 -29.67 -38.88
C HIS A 928 -2.62 -29.22 -37.62
N THR A 929 -1.81 -28.16 -37.78
CA THR A 929 -1.03 -27.55 -36.70
C THR A 929 -1.51 -26.12 -36.43
N LEU A 930 -1.71 -25.80 -35.14
CA LEU A 930 -2.12 -24.50 -34.60
C LEU A 930 -0.94 -23.87 -33.85
N THR A 931 -0.53 -22.67 -34.24
CA THR A 931 0.47 -21.88 -33.50
C THR A 931 -0.22 -20.76 -32.74
N VAL A 932 -0.08 -20.73 -31.41
CA VAL A 932 -0.74 -19.77 -30.51
C VAL A 932 0.31 -18.98 -29.74
N GLN A 933 0.12 -17.67 -29.64
CA GLN A 933 0.92 -16.81 -28.78
C GLN A 933 0.43 -16.91 -27.33
N VAL A 934 1.30 -17.27 -26.39
CA VAL A 934 0.93 -17.64 -25.02
C VAL A 934 1.57 -16.67 -24.03
N THR A 935 1.06 -15.43 -23.96
CA THR A 935 1.54 -14.43 -23.00
C THR A 935 0.99 -14.71 -21.59
N GLY A 936 1.87 -14.83 -20.59
CA GLY A 936 1.50 -14.96 -19.17
C GLY A 936 1.55 -16.36 -18.53
N LEU A 937 2.03 -17.38 -19.24
CA LEU A 937 2.16 -18.77 -18.72
C LEU A 937 3.57 -19.13 -18.20
N PHE A 938 4.52 -18.21 -18.25
CA PHE A 938 5.95 -18.52 -18.00
C PHE A 938 6.34 -18.39 -16.53
N MET A 939 5.85 -19.34 -15.72
CA MET A 939 6.53 -19.83 -14.52
C MET A 939 6.68 -21.35 -14.68
N ARG A 940 7.81 -21.94 -14.31
CA ARG A 940 8.13 -23.35 -14.58
C ARG A 940 7.02 -24.32 -14.12
N ASP A 941 6.45 -24.05 -12.94
CA ASP A 941 5.37 -24.83 -12.33
C ASP A 941 4.05 -24.79 -13.12
N ARG A 942 3.80 -23.71 -13.87
CA ARG A 942 2.59 -23.55 -14.70
C ARG A 942 2.71 -24.23 -16.06
N VAL A 943 3.93 -24.44 -16.57
CA VAL A 943 4.16 -25.17 -17.83
C VAL A 943 3.90 -26.66 -17.62
N ASP A 944 4.31 -27.23 -16.49
CA ASP A 944 4.04 -28.63 -16.16
C ASP A 944 2.55 -28.87 -15.87
N ALA A 945 1.88 -27.95 -15.18
CA ALA A 945 0.42 -27.98 -15.01
C ALA A 945 -0.32 -27.87 -16.35
N PHE A 946 0.14 -26.99 -17.25
CA PHE A 946 -0.42 -26.85 -18.60
C PHE A 946 -0.21 -28.10 -19.45
N ARG A 947 0.97 -28.73 -19.40
CA ARG A 947 1.22 -30.03 -20.05
C ARG A 947 0.35 -31.14 -19.47
N ALA A 948 0.19 -31.20 -18.14
CA ALA A 948 -0.67 -32.17 -17.48
C ALA A 948 -2.16 -32.00 -17.86
N LEU A 949 -2.63 -30.76 -18.02
CA LEU A 949 -3.98 -30.46 -18.48
C LEU A 949 -4.19 -30.91 -19.94
N LEU A 950 -3.21 -30.69 -20.81
CA LEU A 950 -3.25 -31.12 -22.21
C LEU A 950 -3.19 -32.63 -22.39
N GLN A 951 -2.54 -33.36 -21.47
CA GLN A 951 -2.59 -34.83 -21.46
C GLN A 951 -4.00 -35.38 -21.22
N GLN A 952 -4.92 -34.57 -20.67
CA GLN A 952 -6.32 -34.93 -20.48
C GLN A 952 -7.21 -34.62 -21.70
N VAL A 953 -6.65 -34.03 -22.77
CA VAL A 953 -7.35 -33.68 -24.01
C VAL A 953 -6.71 -34.43 -25.19
N PRO A 954 -7.08 -35.70 -25.43
CA PRO A 954 -6.42 -36.54 -26.44
C PRO A 954 -6.53 -36.01 -27.87
N GLU A 955 -7.48 -35.10 -28.13
CA GLU A 955 -7.75 -34.47 -29.43
C GLU A 955 -6.75 -33.36 -29.80
N VAL A 956 -5.95 -32.85 -28.85
CA VAL A 956 -4.98 -31.77 -29.08
C VAL A 956 -3.65 -32.10 -28.38
N ARG A 957 -2.55 -32.18 -29.14
CA ARG A 957 -1.21 -32.46 -28.62
C ARG A 957 -0.28 -31.27 -28.81
N LEU A 958 0.34 -30.81 -27.72
CA LEU A 958 1.44 -29.84 -27.80
C LEU A 958 2.64 -30.49 -28.49
N GLN A 959 3.09 -29.91 -29.60
CA GLN A 959 4.27 -30.32 -30.34
C GLN A 959 5.53 -29.59 -29.86
N GLU A 960 5.43 -28.29 -29.65
CA GLU A 960 6.57 -27.43 -29.35
C GLU A 960 6.15 -26.22 -28.51
N LEU A 961 7.00 -25.80 -27.59
CA LEU A 961 6.83 -24.58 -26.80
C LEU A 961 8.13 -23.78 -26.90
N ASP A 962 8.09 -22.65 -27.59
CA ASP A 962 9.22 -21.74 -27.77
C ASP A 962 9.13 -20.63 -26.72
N PHE A 963 10.11 -20.64 -25.81
CA PHE A 963 10.20 -19.71 -24.69
C PHE A 963 10.76 -18.34 -25.09
N GLU A 964 11.51 -18.25 -26.19
CA GLU A 964 12.06 -16.98 -26.68
C GLU A 964 10.98 -16.15 -27.37
N THR A 965 10.08 -16.81 -28.12
CA THR A 965 9.01 -16.13 -28.88
C THR A 965 7.64 -16.16 -28.19
N ALA A 966 7.53 -16.82 -27.04
CA ALA A 966 6.28 -17.05 -26.32
C ALA A 966 5.20 -17.75 -27.17
N GLN A 967 5.59 -18.72 -28.00
CA GLN A 967 4.70 -19.44 -28.90
C GLN A 967 4.55 -20.92 -28.52
N ALA A 968 3.35 -21.45 -28.64
CA ALA A 968 3.06 -22.88 -28.49
C ALA A 968 2.45 -23.43 -29.78
N ARG A 969 2.97 -24.56 -30.27
CA ARG A 969 2.46 -25.28 -31.44
C ARG A 969 1.71 -26.54 -31.02
N PHE A 970 0.52 -26.72 -31.55
CA PHE A 970 -0.36 -27.86 -31.25
C PHE A 970 -0.74 -28.60 -32.53
N ALA A 971 -0.67 -29.92 -32.51
CA ALA A 971 -1.36 -30.77 -33.48
C ALA A 971 -2.77 -31.08 -32.96
N TYR A 972 -3.77 -31.09 -33.83
CA TYR A 972 -5.13 -31.49 -33.48
C TYR A 972 -5.66 -32.56 -34.45
N ASP A 973 -6.60 -33.38 -33.98
CA ASP A 973 -7.32 -34.34 -34.83
C ASP A 973 -8.56 -33.66 -35.46
N PRO A 974 -8.55 -33.37 -36.77
CA PRO A 974 -9.67 -32.71 -37.44
C PRO A 974 -10.93 -33.57 -37.50
N GLU A 975 -10.82 -34.88 -37.32
CA GLU A 975 -11.94 -35.83 -37.39
C GLU A 975 -12.58 -36.11 -36.03
N CYS A 976 -12.11 -35.51 -34.94
CA CYS A 976 -12.75 -35.65 -33.63
C CYS A 976 -14.07 -34.86 -33.56
N ASP A 977 -14.99 -35.28 -32.69
CA ASP A 977 -16.33 -34.68 -32.59
C ASP A 977 -16.32 -33.18 -32.19
N LEU A 978 -15.21 -32.69 -31.64
CA LEU A 978 -14.99 -31.28 -31.31
C LEU A 978 -14.69 -30.39 -32.54
N PHE A 979 -14.02 -30.95 -33.56
CA PHE A 979 -13.44 -30.21 -34.69
C PHE A 979 -13.99 -30.64 -36.07
N ARG A 980 -14.68 -31.78 -36.16
CA ARG A 980 -15.25 -32.29 -37.41
C ARG A 980 -16.23 -31.27 -38.01
N GLY A 981 -15.93 -30.84 -39.25
CA GLY A 981 -16.78 -29.90 -40.01
C GLY A 981 -16.69 -28.43 -39.57
N VAL A 982 -15.77 -28.07 -38.67
CA VAL A 982 -15.59 -26.70 -38.18
C VAL A 982 -14.64 -25.93 -39.10
N GLN A 983 -15.04 -24.72 -39.50
CA GLN A 983 -14.18 -23.84 -40.31
C GLN A 983 -12.93 -23.41 -39.50
N PRO A 984 -11.74 -23.28 -40.12
CA PRO A 984 -10.49 -22.93 -39.42
C PRO A 984 -10.59 -21.71 -38.50
N ALA A 985 -11.39 -20.70 -38.88
CA ALA A 985 -11.60 -19.50 -38.08
C ALA A 985 -12.37 -19.73 -36.76
N GLN A 986 -13.15 -20.81 -36.64
CA GLN A 986 -13.97 -21.12 -35.46
C GLN A 986 -13.36 -22.19 -34.54
N LEU A 987 -12.30 -22.87 -35.00
CA LEU A 987 -11.54 -23.85 -34.21
C LEU A 987 -10.90 -23.21 -32.96
N ILE A 988 -10.45 -21.96 -33.08
CA ILE A 988 -9.76 -21.20 -32.03
C ILE A 988 -10.68 -20.97 -30.82
N GLU A 989 -11.90 -20.50 -31.07
CA GLU A 989 -12.87 -20.18 -30.01
C GLU A 989 -13.31 -21.44 -29.25
N ARG A 990 -13.45 -22.57 -29.97
CA ARG A 990 -13.78 -23.86 -29.34
C ARG A 990 -12.63 -24.42 -28.50
N CYS A 991 -11.39 -24.34 -28.98
CA CYS A 991 -10.20 -24.71 -28.19
C CYS A 991 -10.08 -23.84 -26.94
N HIS A 992 -10.25 -22.52 -27.07
CA HIS A 992 -10.16 -21.58 -25.95
C HIS A 992 -11.24 -21.85 -24.90
N ASN A 993 -12.49 -22.03 -25.32
CA ASN A 993 -13.60 -22.34 -24.42
C ASN A 993 -13.43 -23.69 -23.73
N ARG A 994 -12.89 -24.70 -24.43
CA ARG A 994 -12.62 -26.02 -23.84
C ARG A 994 -11.51 -25.97 -22.79
N LEU A 995 -10.42 -25.24 -23.05
CA LEU A 995 -9.34 -25.02 -22.08
C LEU A 995 -9.81 -24.23 -20.85
N GLN A 996 -10.66 -23.20 -21.04
CA GLN A 996 -11.28 -22.49 -19.92
C GLN A 996 -12.23 -23.37 -19.10
N GLN A 997 -12.94 -24.29 -19.75
CA GLN A 997 -13.86 -25.20 -19.05
C GLN A 997 -13.09 -26.21 -18.19
N LEU A 998 -11.95 -26.70 -18.67
CA LEU A 998 -11.07 -27.63 -17.95
C LEU A 998 -10.22 -26.97 -16.86
N SER A 999 -9.92 -25.67 -16.96
CA SER A 999 -9.23 -24.95 -15.87
C SER A 999 -10.14 -24.58 -14.69
N ARG A 1000 -11.46 -24.63 -14.89
CA ARG A 1000 -12.48 -24.34 -13.87
C ARG A 1000 -12.96 -25.59 -13.13
N SER A 1001 -12.81 -26.78 -13.71
CA SER A 1001 -13.03 -28.09 -13.07
C SER A 1001 -11.82 -28.53 -12.30
#